data_AF-A0A8H7DDL4-F1
#
_entry.id   AF-A0A8H7DDL4-F1
#
_cell.length_a   1.000
_cell.length_b   1.000
_cell.length_c   1.000
_cell.angle_alpha   90.00
_cell.angle_beta   90.00
_cell.angle_gamma   90.00
#
_symmetry.space_group_name_H-M   'P 1'
#
loop_
_entity.id
_entity.type
_entity.pdbx_description
1 polymer ?
#
loop_
_entity_poly.entity_id
_entity_poly.type
_entity_poly.pdbx_seq_one_letter_code
_entity_poly.pdbx_strand_id
1 'polypeptide(L)'
;MEILLAILASSPGLQTLSLIYCCPIIGQPFAVELPRLTCLSIKDDPSALCLLLSCLIFPPSAVISTSCAIYPNQDPEFTKALHKTVYQDLIPVFSEDLSPDAYDTMRIDYRSGFACSLHHSDRPEWSRNLRIEATNWIHDNALRMTESVRDYLDCSNITTLHLEGMPSMPFKTWTFDPDQGFHSGFQSALSLWDTMGRNLRQVHTLRLGKSFPDAWLEFMLTQAMLLIGVSHYLSCFNTPAAQRGLAFRGPDGALTHAWPALRRLVLQNIDLAILLDRFKPSCGDMLRALLWARREGKAPIWKLELVECAHVSQNLAHLRLFADVVCSDEKGHWQDASFYTNRDAREYARTFAIEVFAHKFVQNLGYHNTEPEKETRSTLPTTTFNQWTSQIHLPNASTSQPAPSQIKQLKISPPHTHSPSRNVVRAKFFAAPAPVAYLGSPLLYDTQLDVVFPTHDAHALQATLSALETAYIKAEVDLSSLIEQAGTFVLPLERKSTLTALSVTPYSDDIWCIDPRGVLTLHLSAESYQTLGIVGQKFPFKSHSIEHTVTLPLQPSADSLKNRQKRDAALKAWDLRRKQAGEAPWSVLYCANDASATAQFAASNGHAVRAVKCQTTLLRGIRVPTMTLPARPPVTDPDAVEDWQEDMHALFEWVGMAGLGAQRLQANDRADAYVAVYEPPQPSTVGDITCLRWRGFLSPDFVKSVVDAVLSAASPQFVSVTSQAFPTAPVSYIPPGADGLKTPARVPSADGEDTWSLLVAKEGDTKRWCLAESIGPLDKRWG
;
A
#
# COMPACT_ATOMS: atom_id res chain seq x y z
N MET A 1 -14.88 -1.34 -40.79
CA MET A 1 -13.85 -1.59 -39.76
C MET A 1 -12.53 -0.95 -40.15
N GLU A 2 -11.98 -1.26 -41.33
CA GLU A 2 -10.75 -0.65 -41.89
C GLU A 2 -10.70 0.88 -41.75
N ILE A 3 -11.72 1.61 -42.22
CA ILE A 3 -11.79 3.08 -42.11
C ILE A 3 -11.72 3.55 -40.65
N LEU A 4 -12.40 2.86 -39.72
CA LEU A 4 -12.38 3.23 -38.30
C LEU A 4 -11.00 3.00 -37.69
N LEU A 5 -10.37 1.86 -38.00
CA LEU A 5 -9.01 1.55 -37.53
C LEU A 5 -7.98 2.52 -38.13
N ALA A 6 -8.12 2.93 -39.39
CA ALA A 6 -7.26 3.94 -40.02
C ALA A 6 -7.42 5.33 -39.38
N ILE A 7 -8.66 5.72 -39.03
CA ILE A 7 -8.91 6.97 -38.29
C ILE A 7 -8.25 6.90 -36.90
N LEU A 8 -8.41 5.78 -36.19
CA LEU A 8 -7.80 5.57 -34.88
C LEU A 8 -6.27 5.57 -34.95
N ALA A 9 -5.68 4.94 -35.98
CA ALA A 9 -4.25 4.95 -36.24
C ALA A 9 -3.67 6.36 -36.43
N SER A 10 -4.46 7.26 -37.04
CA SER A 10 -4.06 8.65 -37.23
C SER A 10 -4.06 9.51 -35.96
N SER A 11 -4.63 8.99 -34.86
CA SER A 11 -4.68 9.71 -33.58
C SER A 11 -3.30 9.68 -32.89
N PRO A 12 -2.67 10.85 -32.65
CA PRO A 12 -1.34 10.89 -32.03
C PRO A 12 -1.32 10.43 -30.57
N GLY A 13 -2.48 10.29 -29.92
CA GLY A 13 -2.63 9.90 -28.52
C GLY A 13 -3.14 8.48 -28.29
N LEU A 14 -3.35 7.67 -29.33
CA LEU A 14 -3.88 6.32 -29.16
C LEU A 14 -2.82 5.38 -28.59
N GLN A 15 -2.91 5.13 -27.29
CA GLN A 15 -2.04 4.19 -26.58
C GLN A 15 -2.75 2.85 -26.31
N THR A 16 -4.07 2.86 -26.13
CA THR A 16 -4.84 1.66 -25.78
C THR A 16 -6.02 1.48 -26.73
N LEU A 17 -6.23 0.26 -27.23
CA LEU A 17 -7.36 -0.11 -28.09
C LEU A 17 -8.02 -1.37 -27.55
N SER A 18 -9.34 -1.36 -27.39
CA SER A 18 -10.15 -2.52 -27.01
C SER A 18 -11.22 -2.81 -28.06
N LEU A 19 -11.19 -4.00 -28.63
CA LEU A 19 -12.12 -4.49 -29.67
C LEU A 19 -12.95 -5.62 -29.07
N ILE A 20 -14.29 -5.50 -29.06
CA ILE A 20 -15.19 -6.47 -28.42
C ILE A 20 -16.30 -6.84 -29.40
N TYR A 21 -16.48 -8.15 -29.66
CA TYR A 21 -17.46 -8.72 -30.60
C TYR A 21 -17.49 -8.01 -31.95
N CYS A 22 -16.31 -7.72 -32.49
CA CYS A 22 -16.12 -7.03 -33.75
C CYS A 22 -16.30 -8.01 -34.91
N CYS A 23 -17.45 -8.70 -34.98
CA CYS A 23 -17.71 -9.74 -35.96
C CYS A 23 -17.64 -9.18 -37.38
N PRO A 24 -16.58 -9.46 -38.17
CA PRO A 24 -16.42 -8.77 -39.41
C PRO A 24 -16.62 -9.81 -40.52
N ILE A 25 -17.69 -9.66 -41.29
CA ILE A 25 -17.79 -10.34 -42.60
C ILE A 25 -16.79 -9.63 -43.52
N ILE A 26 -15.50 -9.96 -43.40
CA ILE A 26 -14.44 -9.34 -44.20
C ILE A 26 -14.28 -10.17 -45.47
N GLY A 27 -14.54 -9.56 -46.63
CA GLY A 27 -14.34 -10.20 -47.92
C GLY A 27 -12.88 -10.27 -48.38
N GLN A 28 -12.01 -9.34 -47.93
CA GLN A 28 -10.57 -9.33 -48.23
C GLN A 28 -9.72 -8.78 -47.07
N PRO A 29 -8.57 -9.40 -46.76
CA PRO A 29 -7.66 -8.92 -45.72
C PRO A 29 -7.11 -7.53 -46.07
N PHE A 30 -6.96 -6.66 -45.06
CA PHE A 30 -6.38 -5.32 -45.16
C PHE A 30 -5.38 -5.12 -44.02
N ALA A 31 -4.39 -4.24 -44.16
CA ALA A 31 -3.40 -4.00 -43.11
C ALA A 31 -3.52 -2.57 -42.55
N VAL A 32 -3.59 -2.43 -41.22
CA VAL A 32 -3.60 -1.13 -40.52
C VAL A 32 -2.45 -1.06 -39.52
N GLU A 33 -1.59 -0.06 -39.68
CA GLU A 33 -0.48 0.22 -38.75
C GLU A 33 -0.95 1.07 -37.55
N LEU A 34 -0.62 0.63 -36.34
CA LEU A 34 -0.94 1.28 -35.06
C LEU A 34 0.35 1.62 -34.28
N PRO A 35 1.23 2.51 -34.81
CA PRO A 35 2.64 2.63 -34.38
C PRO A 35 2.88 3.15 -32.96
N ARG A 36 1.84 3.57 -32.23
CA ARG A 36 1.93 4.10 -30.85
C ARG A 36 1.17 3.27 -29.83
N LEU A 37 0.60 2.15 -30.27
CA LEU A 37 -0.18 1.30 -29.40
C LEU A 37 0.72 0.65 -28.35
N THR A 38 0.39 0.84 -27.08
CA THR A 38 1.05 0.18 -25.95
C THR A 38 0.21 -0.97 -25.41
N CYS A 39 -1.10 -0.99 -25.66
CA CYS A 39 -2.00 -2.04 -25.22
C CYS A 39 -3.13 -2.32 -26.24
N LEU A 40 -3.30 -3.59 -26.62
CA LEU A 40 -4.37 -4.07 -27.49
C LEU A 40 -5.18 -5.16 -26.77
N SER A 41 -6.47 -4.92 -26.54
CA SER A 41 -7.38 -5.95 -26.03
C SER A 41 -8.37 -6.37 -27.12
N ILE A 42 -8.46 -7.66 -27.44
CA ILE A 42 -9.43 -8.17 -28.42
C ILE A 42 -10.27 -9.25 -27.76
N LYS A 43 -11.59 -9.10 -27.76
CA LYS A 43 -12.54 -10.10 -27.28
C LYS A 43 -13.51 -10.48 -28.40
N ASP A 44 -13.32 -11.64 -29.03
CA ASP A 44 -14.12 -12.02 -30.19
C ASP A 44 -14.28 -13.55 -30.35
N ASP A 45 -14.98 -13.98 -31.40
CA ASP A 45 -14.92 -15.38 -31.84
C ASP A 45 -13.54 -15.72 -32.44
N PRO A 46 -13.13 -17.00 -32.46
CA PRO A 46 -11.77 -17.37 -32.88
C PRO A 46 -11.43 -16.95 -34.32
N SER A 47 -12.42 -17.03 -35.22
CA SER A 47 -12.21 -16.75 -36.64
C SER A 47 -12.04 -15.24 -36.85
N ALA A 48 -12.87 -14.44 -36.20
CA ALA A 48 -12.74 -12.98 -36.18
C ALA A 48 -11.41 -12.55 -35.53
N LEU A 49 -10.97 -13.23 -34.48
CA LEU A 49 -9.71 -12.92 -33.80
C LEU A 49 -8.50 -13.11 -34.71
N CYS A 50 -8.37 -14.26 -35.38
CA CYS A 50 -7.27 -14.51 -36.33
C CYS A 50 -7.26 -13.48 -37.47
N LEU A 51 -8.45 -13.13 -37.96
CA LEU A 51 -8.58 -12.19 -39.06
C LEU A 51 -8.23 -10.76 -38.64
N LEU A 52 -8.66 -10.33 -37.44
CA LEU A 52 -8.29 -9.03 -36.89
C LEU A 52 -6.80 -8.92 -36.60
N LEU A 53 -6.18 -9.97 -36.05
CA LEU A 53 -4.74 -9.97 -35.76
C LEU A 53 -3.91 -9.92 -37.04
N SER A 54 -4.29 -10.65 -38.09
CA SER A 54 -3.59 -10.59 -39.38
C SER A 54 -3.77 -9.25 -40.10
N CYS A 55 -4.78 -8.45 -39.72
CA CYS A 55 -5.04 -7.13 -40.29
C CYS A 55 -4.39 -5.97 -39.51
N LEU A 56 -3.83 -6.21 -38.32
CA LEU A 56 -3.29 -5.17 -37.44
C LEU A 56 -1.77 -5.28 -37.32
N ILE A 57 -1.06 -4.20 -37.62
CA ILE A 57 0.38 -4.07 -37.42
C ILE A 57 0.61 -3.14 -36.23
N PHE A 58 1.23 -3.61 -35.16
CA PHE A 58 1.49 -2.83 -33.94
C PHE A 58 2.97 -2.93 -33.52
N PRO A 59 3.48 -2.01 -32.68
CA PRO A 59 4.85 -2.06 -32.18
C PRO A 59 5.14 -3.35 -31.43
N PRO A 60 6.38 -3.88 -31.50
CA PRO A 60 6.78 -5.04 -30.72
C PRO A 60 6.50 -4.84 -29.22
N SER A 61 6.75 -3.65 -28.68
CA SER A 61 6.53 -3.35 -27.27
C SER A 61 5.05 -3.32 -26.81
N ALA A 62 4.07 -3.53 -27.70
CA ALA A 62 2.67 -3.47 -27.36
C ALA A 62 2.22 -4.72 -26.59
N VAL A 63 1.51 -4.51 -25.47
CA VAL A 63 0.90 -5.62 -24.72
C VAL A 63 -0.40 -6.02 -25.40
N ILE A 64 -0.43 -7.19 -26.02
CA ILE A 64 -1.65 -7.77 -26.59
C ILE A 64 -2.34 -8.60 -25.50
N SER A 65 -3.66 -8.55 -25.46
CA SER A 65 -4.51 -9.38 -24.62
C SER A 65 -5.72 -9.83 -25.42
N THR A 66 -5.73 -11.08 -25.85
CA THR A 66 -6.87 -11.66 -26.56
C THR A 66 -7.78 -12.43 -25.60
N SER A 67 -9.07 -12.46 -25.88
CA SER A 67 -10.05 -13.23 -25.13
C SER A 67 -11.04 -13.81 -26.13
N CYS A 68 -10.85 -15.06 -26.50
CA CYS A 68 -11.86 -15.74 -27.29
C CYS A 68 -13.03 -16.15 -26.38
N ALA A 69 -14.28 -16.07 -26.84
CA ALA A 69 -15.40 -16.73 -26.17
C ALA A 69 -15.90 -17.88 -27.05
N ILE A 70 -15.55 -19.11 -26.68
CA ILE A 70 -16.14 -20.30 -27.31
C ILE A 70 -17.42 -20.65 -26.59
N TYR A 71 -18.56 -20.40 -27.24
CA TYR A 71 -19.84 -20.93 -26.78
C TYR A 71 -19.93 -22.41 -27.18
N PRO A 72 -20.07 -23.35 -26.22
CA PRO A 72 -20.34 -24.73 -26.55
C PRO A 72 -21.72 -24.80 -27.19
N ASN A 73 -21.75 -24.89 -28.52
CA ASN A 73 -22.99 -25.15 -29.22
C ASN A 73 -23.40 -26.60 -28.94
N GLN A 74 -24.70 -26.91 -28.91
CA GLN A 74 -25.16 -28.29 -28.63
C GLN A 74 -24.81 -29.30 -29.74
N ASP A 75 -24.17 -28.85 -30.82
CA ASP A 75 -23.74 -29.66 -31.95
C ASP A 75 -22.27 -30.15 -31.79
N PRO A 76 -22.04 -31.47 -31.65
CA PRO A 76 -20.70 -32.07 -31.56
C PRO A 76 -19.84 -31.85 -32.82
N GLU A 77 -20.44 -31.77 -34.01
CA GLU A 77 -19.71 -31.54 -35.27
C GLU A 77 -19.18 -30.10 -35.32
N PHE A 78 -19.99 -29.12 -34.90
CA PHE A 78 -19.57 -27.73 -34.76
C PHE A 78 -18.44 -27.58 -33.75
N THR A 79 -18.52 -28.27 -32.61
CA THR A 79 -17.45 -28.29 -31.59
C THR A 79 -16.14 -28.86 -32.15
N LYS A 80 -16.21 -29.88 -33.02
CA LYS A 80 -15.06 -30.49 -33.68
C LYS A 80 -14.45 -29.60 -34.77
N ALA A 81 -15.28 -28.87 -35.53
CA ALA A 81 -14.82 -27.86 -36.49
C ALA A 81 -14.19 -26.66 -35.79
N LEU A 82 -14.79 -26.18 -34.70
CA LEU A 82 -14.26 -25.11 -33.87
C LEU A 82 -12.95 -25.49 -33.18
N HIS A 83 -12.83 -26.75 -32.74
CA HIS A 83 -11.57 -27.34 -32.29
C HIS A 83 -10.48 -27.24 -33.37
N LYS A 84 -10.82 -27.54 -34.62
CA LYS A 84 -9.86 -27.44 -35.71
C LYS A 84 -9.38 -26.00 -35.87
N THR A 85 -10.30 -25.03 -35.93
CA THR A 85 -9.96 -23.62 -36.14
C THR A 85 -9.19 -23.01 -34.98
N VAL A 86 -9.55 -23.31 -33.73
CA VAL A 86 -8.88 -22.75 -32.55
C VAL A 86 -7.50 -23.37 -32.33
N TYR A 87 -7.35 -24.67 -32.54
CA TYR A 87 -6.09 -25.36 -32.22
C TYR A 87 -5.13 -25.45 -33.40
N GLN A 88 -5.62 -25.60 -34.63
CA GLN A 88 -4.76 -25.69 -35.82
C GLN A 88 -4.53 -24.36 -36.51
N ASP A 89 -5.44 -23.37 -36.37
CA ASP A 89 -5.28 -22.10 -37.10
C ASP A 89 -4.86 -20.95 -36.17
N LEU A 90 -5.41 -20.87 -34.94
CA LEU A 90 -5.10 -19.75 -34.02
C LEU A 90 -3.68 -19.84 -33.45
N ILE A 91 -3.25 -21.02 -32.99
CA ILE A 91 -1.92 -21.21 -32.39
C ILE A 91 -0.79 -20.94 -33.41
N PRO A 92 -0.86 -21.43 -34.67
CA PRO A 92 0.11 -21.06 -35.71
C PRO A 92 0.07 -19.59 -36.10
N VAL A 93 -1.09 -18.93 -36.19
CA VAL A 93 -1.15 -17.49 -36.49
C VAL A 93 -0.41 -16.66 -35.43
N PHE A 94 -0.47 -17.05 -34.16
CA PHE A 94 0.29 -16.38 -33.10
C PHE A 94 1.79 -16.64 -33.11
N SER A 95 2.30 -17.52 -33.97
CA SER A 95 3.67 -18.02 -33.89
C SER A 95 4.43 -18.07 -35.20
N GLU A 96 3.75 -18.12 -36.35
CA GLU A 96 4.35 -17.93 -37.67
C GLU A 96 4.54 -16.44 -37.98
N ASP A 97 3.57 -15.58 -37.61
CA ASP A 97 3.64 -14.13 -37.87
C ASP A 97 4.27 -13.33 -36.72
N LEU A 98 4.34 -13.90 -35.52
CA LEU A 98 4.90 -13.30 -34.32
C LEU A 98 5.96 -14.25 -33.77
N SER A 99 7.24 -13.94 -33.97
CA SER A 99 8.37 -14.79 -33.58
C SER A 99 8.14 -15.47 -32.21
N PRO A 100 8.34 -16.79 -32.06
CA PRO A 100 8.18 -17.50 -30.78
C PRO A 100 8.99 -16.90 -29.63
N ASP A 101 10.01 -16.10 -29.93
CA ASP A 101 10.87 -15.39 -28.98
C ASP A 101 10.25 -14.11 -28.42
N ALA A 102 9.08 -13.70 -28.92
CA ALA A 102 8.45 -12.45 -28.51
C ALA A 102 7.76 -12.56 -27.15
N TYR A 103 7.18 -13.70 -26.74
CA TYR A 103 6.21 -13.70 -25.63
C TYR A 103 6.78 -14.02 -24.25
N ASP A 104 6.43 -13.19 -23.26
CA ASP A 104 6.81 -13.37 -21.85
C ASP A 104 5.82 -14.17 -21.01
N THR A 105 4.50 -14.04 -21.29
CA THR A 105 3.47 -14.71 -20.48
C THR A 105 2.30 -15.20 -21.31
N MET A 106 2.07 -16.51 -21.34
CA MET A 106 0.84 -17.07 -21.90
C MET A 106 -0.15 -17.36 -20.78
N ARG A 107 -1.37 -16.82 -20.85
CA ARG A 107 -2.46 -17.14 -19.91
C ARG A 107 -3.60 -17.85 -20.63
N ILE A 108 -3.91 -19.06 -20.20
CA ILE A 108 -5.07 -19.82 -20.69
C ILE A 108 -6.13 -19.75 -19.59
N ASP A 109 -7.36 -19.30 -19.88
CA ASP A 109 -8.45 -19.18 -18.90
C ASP A 109 -9.71 -19.96 -19.33
N TYR A 110 -10.01 -21.05 -18.62
CA TYR A 110 -11.14 -21.92 -18.92
C TYR A 110 -12.27 -21.63 -17.93
N ARG A 111 -13.18 -20.70 -18.24
CA ARG A 111 -14.38 -20.43 -17.40
C ARG A 111 -15.65 -20.41 -18.26
N SER A 112 -16.52 -21.42 -18.11
CA SER A 112 -17.87 -21.46 -18.72
C SER A 112 -17.93 -21.20 -20.24
N GLY A 113 -16.83 -21.47 -20.93
CA GLY A 113 -16.50 -21.11 -22.31
C GLY A 113 -14.97 -20.99 -22.40
N PHE A 114 -14.37 -21.30 -23.55
CA PHE A 114 -12.92 -21.28 -23.67
C PHE A 114 -12.44 -19.85 -23.93
N ALA A 115 -11.49 -19.36 -23.14
CA ALA A 115 -10.74 -18.14 -23.43
C ALA A 115 -9.23 -18.40 -23.36
N CYS A 116 -8.49 -18.02 -24.40
CA CYS A 116 -7.04 -17.98 -24.40
C CYS A 116 -6.59 -16.52 -24.46
N SER A 117 -5.72 -16.12 -23.53
CA SER A 117 -5.14 -14.78 -23.44
C SER A 117 -3.62 -14.84 -23.50
N LEU A 118 -3.05 -14.46 -24.64
CA LEU A 118 -1.61 -14.32 -24.79
C LEU A 118 -1.22 -12.92 -24.29
N HIS A 119 -0.15 -12.82 -23.50
CA HIS A 119 0.42 -11.57 -23.05
C HIS A 119 1.88 -11.45 -23.52
N HIS A 120 2.13 -10.48 -24.37
CA HIS A 120 3.47 -10.09 -24.81
C HIS A 120 4.03 -9.01 -23.86
N SER A 121 5.27 -9.15 -23.38
CA SER A 121 6.02 -8.05 -22.76
C SER A 121 7.49 -8.12 -23.16
N ASP A 122 8.21 -7.01 -22.98
CA ASP A 122 9.57 -6.79 -23.48
C ASP A 122 10.65 -7.26 -22.46
N ARG A 123 10.42 -8.36 -21.72
CA ARG A 123 11.39 -8.86 -20.73
C ARG A 123 12.49 -9.68 -21.43
N PRO A 124 13.69 -9.75 -20.84
CA PRO A 124 14.82 -10.45 -21.46
C PRO A 124 14.52 -11.95 -21.67
N GLU A 125 15.06 -12.47 -22.79
CA GLU A 125 14.80 -13.76 -23.49
C GLU A 125 14.72 -15.05 -22.63
N TRP A 126 15.08 -15.02 -21.36
CA TRP A 126 15.33 -16.21 -20.53
C TRP A 126 14.24 -16.54 -19.51
N SER A 127 13.13 -15.79 -19.41
CA SER A 127 12.06 -16.11 -18.46
C SER A 127 10.65 -16.11 -19.07
N ARG A 128 10.18 -17.27 -19.53
CA ARG A 128 8.78 -17.45 -19.96
C ARG A 128 7.91 -17.89 -18.79
N ASN A 129 6.74 -17.28 -18.65
CA ASN A 129 5.71 -17.66 -17.69
C ASN A 129 4.50 -18.28 -18.41
N LEU A 130 4.08 -19.47 -18.01
CA LEU A 130 2.84 -20.07 -18.47
C LEU A 130 1.84 -20.08 -17.31
N ARG A 131 0.69 -19.43 -17.48
CA ARG A 131 -0.42 -19.46 -16.53
C ARG A 131 -1.59 -20.21 -17.16
N ILE A 132 -2.05 -21.26 -16.49
CA ILE A 132 -3.23 -22.02 -16.87
C ILE A 132 -4.23 -21.91 -15.73
N GLU A 133 -5.27 -21.12 -15.96
CA GLU A 133 -6.45 -21.07 -15.12
C GLU A 133 -7.53 -21.90 -15.78
N ALA A 134 -8.11 -22.85 -15.06
CA ALA A 134 -9.23 -23.58 -15.62
C ALA A 134 -10.18 -24.03 -14.54
N THR A 135 -11.46 -23.66 -14.63
CA THR A 135 -12.51 -23.94 -13.63
C THR A 135 -12.97 -25.39 -13.64
N ASN A 136 -12.70 -26.14 -14.72
CA ASN A 136 -13.02 -27.56 -14.83
C ASN A 136 -12.05 -28.31 -15.76
N TRP A 137 -11.14 -29.09 -15.17
CA TRP A 137 -10.08 -29.83 -15.87
C TRP A 137 -10.51 -31.19 -16.45
N ILE A 138 -11.79 -31.56 -16.31
CA ILE A 138 -12.29 -32.91 -16.68
C ILE A 138 -12.55 -33.03 -18.19
N HIS A 139 -12.56 -31.92 -18.93
CA HIS A 139 -12.77 -31.96 -20.38
C HIS A 139 -11.50 -32.37 -21.13
N ASP A 140 -11.61 -33.41 -21.96
CA ASP A 140 -10.58 -33.89 -22.92
C ASP A 140 -9.99 -32.74 -23.77
N ASN A 141 -10.74 -31.65 -23.91
CA ASN A 141 -10.37 -30.45 -24.66
C ASN A 141 -9.30 -29.60 -23.95
N ALA A 142 -9.34 -29.47 -22.62
CA ALA A 142 -8.31 -28.76 -21.84
C ALA A 142 -6.97 -29.51 -21.92
N LEU A 143 -7.05 -30.83 -21.94
CA LEU A 143 -5.97 -31.78 -22.11
C LEU A 143 -5.27 -31.65 -23.48
N ARG A 144 -6.03 -31.82 -24.56
CA ARG A 144 -5.52 -31.70 -25.93
C ARG A 144 -4.97 -30.30 -26.22
N MET A 145 -5.56 -29.26 -25.63
CA MET A 145 -5.03 -27.90 -25.73
C MET A 145 -3.68 -27.77 -25.05
N THR A 146 -3.53 -28.29 -23.83
CA THR A 146 -2.26 -28.26 -23.10
C THR A 146 -1.17 -29.02 -23.85
N GLU A 147 -1.53 -30.15 -24.48
CA GLU A 147 -0.63 -30.92 -25.33
C GLU A 147 -0.26 -30.18 -26.63
N SER A 148 -1.23 -29.55 -27.29
CA SER A 148 -0.98 -28.78 -28.53
C SER A 148 -0.12 -27.55 -28.25
N VAL A 149 -0.40 -26.82 -27.16
CA VAL A 149 0.41 -25.69 -26.69
C VAL A 149 1.82 -26.15 -26.33
N ARG A 150 1.98 -27.34 -25.73
CA ARG A 150 3.30 -27.92 -25.44
C ARG A 150 4.07 -28.24 -26.70
N ASP A 151 3.46 -29.00 -27.61
CA ASP A 151 4.12 -29.48 -28.82
C ASP A 151 4.54 -28.32 -29.72
N TYR A 152 3.86 -27.18 -29.60
CA TYR A 152 4.13 -25.97 -30.36
C TYR A 152 5.14 -25.01 -29.69
N LEU A 153 5.09 -24.80 -28.37
CA LEU A 153 5.88 -23.74 -27.70
C LEU A 153 7.37 -24.03 -27.47
N ASP A 154 7.88 -25.23 -27.82
CA ASP A 154 9.16 -25.76 -27.32
C ASP A 154 9.34 -25.44 -25.84
N CYS A 155 8.62 -26.19 -24.99
CA CYS A 155 8.54 -25.98 -23.53
C CYS A 155 9.88 -25.95 -22.77
N SER A 156 11.02 -26.11 -23.46
CA SER A 156 12.36 -26.01 -22.91
C SER A 156 12.65 -24.72 -22.14
N ASN A 157 11.91 -23.63 -22.41
CA ASN A 157 12.15 -22.31 -21.82
C ASN A 157 11.08 -21.85 -20.79
N ILE A 158 10.15 -22.71 -20.37
CA ILE A 158 9.15 -22.34 -19.35
C ILE A 158 9.79 -22.34 -17.95
N THR A 159 10.06 -21.14 -17.43
CA THR A 159 10.66 -20.97 -16.10
C THR A 159 9.63 -20.96 -14.97
N THR A 160 8.42 -20.45 -15.22
CA THR A 160 7.34 -20.42 -14.23
C THR A 160 6.05 -20.99 -14.79
N LEU A 161 5.43 -21.93 -14.06
CA LEU A 161 4.11 -22.47 -14.34
C LEU A 161 3.15 -22.09 -13.22
N HIS A 162 2.02 -21.46 -13.55
CA HIS A 162 0.96 -21.14 -12.60
C HIS A 162 -0.31 -21.91 -12.94
N LEU A 163 -0.80 -22.71 -12.00
CA LEU A 163 -2.01 -23.53 -12.14
C LEU A 163 -3.08 -23.06 -11.14
N GLU A 164 -4.29 -22.76 -11.62
CA GLU A 164 -5.40 -22.30 -10.77
C GLU A 164 -6.74 -22.95 -11.19
N GLY A 165 -7.63 -23.25 -10.23
CA GLY A 165 -9.05 -23.50 -10.51
C GLY A 165 -9.56 -24.95 -10.61
N MET A 166 -8.99 -25.95 -9.93
CA MET A 166 -9.44 -27.37 -10.08
C MET A 166 -10.41 -27.92 -8.98
N PRO A 167 -11.54 -27.29 -8.63
CA PRO A 167 -12.24 -27.57 -7.36
C PRO A 167 -12.83 -28.97 -7.19
N SER A 168 -12.91 -29.81 -8.24
CA SER A 168 -13.74 -31.02 -8.18
C SER A 168 -13.29 -32.17 -9.10
N MET A 169 -12.09 -32.72 -8.92
CA MET A 169 -11.82 -34.10 -9.36
C MET A 169 -12.05 -35.07 -8.20
N PRO A 170 -13.23 -35.73 -8.09
CA PRO A 170 -13.43 -36.75 -7.07
C PRO A 170 -12.63 -38.01 -7.43
N PHE A 171 -11.47 -38.20 -6.78
CA PHE A 171 -10.69 -39.45 -6.86
C PHE A 171 -11.49 -40.67 -6.36
N LYS A 172 -12.54 -40.43 -5.55
CA LYS A 172 -13.35 -41.49 -4.91
C LYS A 172 -14.19 -42.33 -5.87
N THR A 173 -14.40 -41.92 -7.12
CA THR A 173 -15.22 -42.67 -8.09
C THR A 173 -14.41 -43.46 -9.12
N TRP A 174 -13.08 -43.49 -8.99
CA TRP A 174 -12.21 -44.23 -9.91
C TRP A 174 -12.04 -45.68 -9.43
N THR A 175 -13.11 -46.45 -9.52
CA THR A 175 -13.06 -47.90 -9.29
C THR A 175 -12.51 -48.57 -10.55
N PHE A 176 -11.46 -49.37 -10.40
CA PHE A 176 -10.99 -50.26 -11.45
C PHE A 176 -12.03 -51.36 -11.63
N ASP A 177 -12.65 -51.40 -12.80
CA ASP A 177 -13.46 -52.55 -13.22
C ASP A 177 -12.48 -53.59 -13.79
N PRO A 178 -12.37 -54.80 -13.20
CA PRO A 178 -11.49 -55.85 -13.68
C PRO A 178 -11.74 -56.24 -15.13
N ASP A 179 -12.97 -56.09 -15.62
CA ASP A 179 -13.38 -56.53 -16.95
C ASP A 179 -13.33 -55.39 -17.99
N GLN A 180 -13.42 -54.12 -17.55
CA GLN A 180 -13.43 -52.95 -18.46
C GLN A 180 -12.17 -52.08 -18.37
N GLY A 181 -11.25 -52.38 -17.46
CA GLY A 181 -10.09 -51.55 -17.19
C GLY A 181 -10.47 -50.22 -16.51
N PHE A 182 -9.57 -49.25 -16.56
CA PHE A 182 -9.87 -47.93 -16.00
C PHE A 182 -10.83 -47.15 -16.89
N HIS A 183 -11.84 -46.49 -16.30
CA HIS A 183 -12.72 -45.55 -17.02
C HIS A 183 -11.90 -44.53 -17.84
N SER A 184 -12.41 -44.11 -19.00
CA SER A 184 -11.74 -43.17 -19.92
C SER A 184 -11.22 -41.90 -19.25
N GLY A 185 -11.94 -41.37 -18.26
CA GLY A 185 -11.49 -40.21 -17.46
C GLY A 185 -10.19 -40.44 -16.68
N PHE A 186 -9.89 -41.68 -16.26
CA PHE A 186 -8.64 -42.03 -15.60
C PHE A 186 -7.46 -42.09 -16.59
N GLN A 187 -7.69 -42.61 -17.81
CA GLN A 187 -6.66 -42.61 -18.86
C GLN A 187 -6.35 -41.19 -19.33
N SER A 188 -7.36 -40.35 -19.51
CA SER A 188 -7.18 -38.91 -19.81
C SER A 188 -6.41 -38.20 -18.68
N ALA A 189 -6.68 -38.52 -17.41
CA ALA A 189 -5.94 -37.96 -16.28
C ALA A 189 -4.47 -38.47 -16.21
N LEU A 190 -4.20 -39.73 -16.53
CA LEU A 190 -2.85 -40.27 -16.65
C LEU A 190 -2.08 -39.68 -17.85
N SER A 191 -2.77 -39.39 -18.96
CA SER A 191 -2.16 -38.66 -20.09
C SER A 191 -1.82 -37.23 -19.70
N LEU A 192 -2.73 -36.53 -19.01
CA LEU A 192 -2.47 -35.19 -18.46
C LEU A 192 -1.22 -35.19 -17.60
N TRP A 193 -1.10 -36.22 -16.77
CA TRP A 193 0.01 -36.38 -15.88
C TRP A 193 1.33 -36.60 -16.58
N ASP A 194 1.38 -37.52 -17.53
CA ASP A 194 2.61 -37.78 -18.27
C ASP A 194 3.03 -36.52 -19.05
N THR A 195 2.06 -35.83 -19.64
CA THR A 195 2.25 -34.54 -20.29
C THR A 195 2.76 -33.45 -19.33
N MET A 196 2.12 -33.25 -18.18
CA MET A 196 2.55 -32.25 -17.18
C MET A 196 3.89 -32.62 -16.55
N GLY A 197 4.12 -33.88 -16.22
CA GLY A 197 5.35 -34.38 -15.63
C GLY A 197 6.55 -34.22 -16.56
N ARG A 198 6.35 -34.35 -17.87
CA ARG A 198 7.37 -34.02 -18.88
C ARG A 198 7.66 -32.52 -18.92
N ASN A 199 6.63 -31.67 -18.87
CA ASN A 199 6.78 -30.21 -18.86
C ASN A 199 7.44 -29.66 -17.58
N LEU A 200 7.15 -30.28 -16.43
CA LEU A 200 7.67 -29.85 -15.13
C LEU A 200 9.16 -30.10 -14.94
N ARG A 201 9.82 -30.85 -15.83
CA ARG A 201 11.27 -31.12 -15.74
C ARG A 201 12.13 -29.85 -15.84
N GLN A 202 11.62 -28.80 -16.50
CA GLN A 202 12.33 -27.53 -16.74
C GLN A 202 11.71 -26.35 -15.98
N VAL A 203 10.57 -26.55 -15.32
CA VAL A 203 9.91 -25.50 -14.54
C VAL A 203 10.71 -25.20 -13.28
N HIS A 204 11.15 -23.95 -13.15
CA HIS A 204 11.88 -23.46 -11.99
C HIS A 204 10.95 -23.03 -10.86
N THR A 205 9.79 -22.45 -11.20
CA THR A 205 8.79 -22.00 -10.23
C THR A 205 7.42 -22.59 -10.56
N LEU A 206 6.86 -23.38 -9.65
CA LEU A 206 5.48 -23.85 -9.73
C LEU A 206 4.61 -23.05 -8.76
N ARG A 207 3.57 -22.39 -9.25
CA ARG A 207 2.56 -21.70 -8.44
C ARG A 207 1.23 -22.45 -8.51
N LEU A 208 0.63 -22.72 -7.36
CA LEU A 208 -0.66 -23.41 -7.24
C LEU A 208 -1.65 -22.46 -6.54
N GLY A 209 -2.72 -22.09 -7.22
CA GLY A 209 -3.73 -21.16 -6.75
C GLY A 209 -4.93 -21.84 -6.06
N LYS A 210 -6.01 -21.07 -5.84
CA LYS A 210 -7.26 -21.55 -5.21
C LYS A 210 -7.80 -22.79 -5.92
N SER A 211 -8.39 -23.68 -5.11
CA SER A 211 -9.12 -24.87 -5.59
C SER A 211 -8.26 -25.92 -6.30
N PHE A 212 -6.95 -25.96 -6.09
CA PHE A 212 -6.13 -27.08 -6.59
C PHE A 212 -6.54 -28.39 -5.90
N PRO A 213 -6.62 -29.56 -6.59
CA PRO A 213 -7.22 -30.75 -6.00
C PRO A 213 -6.30 -31.32 -4.93
N ASP A 214 -6.89 -31.65 -3.79
CA ASP A 214 -6.23 -32.25 -2.64
C ASP A 214 -5.33 -33.45 -3.02
N ALA A 215 -5.85 -34.39 -3.81
CA ALA A 215 -5.12 -35.58 -4.25
C ALA A 215 -3.91 -35.26 -5.15
N TRP A 216 -3.97 -34.16 -5.90
CA TRP A 216 -2.87 -33.72 -6.75
C TRP A 216 -1.72 -33.15 -5.92
N LEU A 217 -2.04 -32.36 -4.89
CA LEU A 217 -1.02 -31.84 -4.00
C LEU A 217 -0.35 -32.96 -3.18
N GLU A 218 -1.11 -33.91 -2.65
CA GLU A 218 -0.56 -35.10 -1.98
C GLU A 218 0.41 -35.86 -2.88
N PHE A 219 0.01 -36.08 -4.13
CA PHE A 219 0.87 -36.74 -5.07
C PHE A 219 2.15 -35.95 -5.36
N MET A 220 2.08 -34.64 -5.63
CA MET A 220 3.27 -33.83 -5.94
C MET A 220 4.22 -33.76 -4.73
N LEU A 221 3.70 -33.72 -3.51
CA LEU A 221 4.50 -33.82 -2.30
C LEU A 221 5.14 -35.21 -2.18
N THR A 222 4.45 -36.28 -2.61
CA THR A 222 5.00 -37.64 -2.67
C THR A 222 6.16 -37.72 -3.67
N GLN A 223 5.92 -37.14 -4.85
CA GLN A 223 6.89 -36.61 -5.82
C GLN A 223 8.19 -36.15 -5.19
N ALA A 224 8.08 -34.98 -4.56
CA ALA A 224 9.19 -34.30 -3.95
C ALA A 224 9.92 -35.19 -2.93
N MET A 225 9.19 -35.98 -2.14
CA MET A 225 9.76 -36.84 -1.10
C MET A 225 10.53 -38.06 -1.60
N LEU A 226 10.02 -38.72 -2.66
CA LEU A 226 10.72 -39.82 -3.29
C LEU A 226 12.03 -39.33 -3.93
N LEU A 227 12.02 -38.11 -4.47
CA LEU A 227 13.17 -37.48 -5.12
C LEU A 227 14.33 -37.15 -4.16
N ILE A 228 14.01 -36.87 -2.90
CA ILE A 228 14.99 -36.56 -1.84
C ILE A 228 15.42 -37.79 -1.03
N GLY A 229 15.01 -39.00 -1.45
CA GLY A 229 15.42 -40.25 -0.81
C GLY A 229 14.86 -40.47 0.60
N VAL A 230 13.83 -39.72 1.00
CA VAL A 230 13.22 -39.81 2.35
C VAL A 230 12.22 -40.97 2.46
N SER A 231 12.05 -41.76 1.39
CA SER A 231 11.09 -42.86 1.28
C SER A 231 11.27 -43.98 2.31
N HIS A 232 12.46 -44.13 2.91
CA HIS A 232 12.74 -45.23 3.83
C HIS A 232 12.15 -45.07 5.24
N TYR A 233 11.69 -43.87 5.62
CA TYR A 233 11.39 -43.56 7.02
C TYR A 233 9.91 -43.46 7.39
N LEU A 234 8.98 -43.70 6.46
CA LEU A 234 7.56 -43.49 6.71
C LEU A 234 6.72 -44.71 6.32
N SER A 235 6.03 -45.28 7.31
CA SER A 235 5.11 -46.42 7.17
C SER A 235 3.93 -46.17 6.23
N CYS A 236 3.64 -44.91 5.88
CA CYS A 236 2.60 -44.54 4.92
C CYS A 236 2.90 -44.98 3.47
N PHE A 237 4.13 -45.37 3.14
CA PHE A 237 4.48 -45.96 1.83
C PHE A 237 4.19 -47.46 1.69
N ASN A 238 3.79 -48.16 2.77
CA ASN A 238 3.40 -49.58 2.72
C ASN A 238 1.92 -49.81 2.36
N THR A 239 1.21 -48.77 1.92
CA THR A 239 -0.16 -48.96 1.43
C THR A 239 -0.16 -49.61 0.05
N PRO A 240 -1.13 -50.48 -0.27
CA PRO A 240 -1.26 -51.07 -1.61
C PRO A 240 -1.39 -50.04 -2.74
N ALA A 241 -1.78 -48.80 -2.43
CA ALA A 241 -1.83 -47.68 -3.38
C ALA A 241 -0.44 -47.09 -3.64
N ALA A 242 0.40 -46.94 -2.61
CA ALA A 242 1.79 -46.48 -2.74
C ALA A 242 2.69 -47.50 -3.45
N GLN A 243 2.50 -48.80 -3.21
CA GLN A 243 3.17 -49.86 -3.97
C GLN A 243 2.70 -49.93 -5.44
N ARG A 244 1.47 -49.50 -5.74
CA ARG A 244 0.98 -49.38 -7.13
C ARG A 244 1.51 -48.13 -7.85
N GLY A 245 2.02 -47.14 -7.12
CA GLY A 245 2.82 -46.02 -7.64
C GLY A 245 4.24 -46.40 -8.06
N LEU A 246 4.64 -47.67 -7.98
CA LEU A 246 5.93 -48.17 -8.48
C LEU A 246 6.00 -48.27 -10.02
N ALA A 247 4.90 -48.01 -10.73
CA ALA A 247 4.87 -47.96 -12.20
C ALA A 247 5.63 -46.77 -12.83
N PHE A 248 6.22 -45.89 -12.00
CA PHE A 248 6.88 -44.65 -12.43
C PHE A 248 8.41 -44.69 -12.29
N ARG A 249 8.99 -45.90 -12.22
CA ARG A 249 10.43 -46.10 -12.41
C ARG A 249 10.66 -46.58 -13.84
N GLY A 250 11.65 -45.98 -14.51
CA GLY A 250 12.12 -46.46 -15.79
C GLY A 250 12.72 -47.87 -15.66
N PRO A 251 13.05 -48.53 -16.78
CA PRO A 251 13.74 -49.82 -16.75
C PRO A 251 15.05 -49.80 -15.95
N ASP A 252 15.64 -48.62 -15.78
CA ASP A 252 16.85 -48.31 -15.03
C ASP A 252 16.62 -48.07 -13.52
N GLY A 253 15.36 -48.13 -13.06
CA GLY A 253 15.00 -47.89 -11.67
C GLY A 253 14.97 -46.42 -11.26
N ALA A 254 15.23 -45.47 -12.17
CA ALA A 254 15.13 -44.04 -11.93
C ALA A 254 13.67 -43.56 -12.04
N LEU A 255 13.27 -42.56 -11.24
CA LEU A 255 11.92 -41.99 -11.33
C LEU A 255 11.76 -41.27 -12.68
N THR A 256 10.85 -41.73 -13.53
CA THR A 256 10.61 -41.13 -14.87
C THR A 256 10.10 -39.70 -14.81
N HIS A 257 9.66 -39.21 -13.64
CA HIS A 257 9.09 -37.87 -13.48
C HIS A 257 9.84 -37.04 -12.43
N ALA A 258 11.15 -37.23 -12.29
CA ALA A 258 11.95 -36.36 -11.42
C ALA A 258 11.93 -34.90 -11.93
N TRP A 259 11.82 -33.92 -11.02
CA TRP A 259 11.78 -32.47 -11.31
C TRP A 259 13.09 -31.78 -10.89
N PRO A 260 14.21 -32.03 -11.57
CA PRO A 260 15.52 -31.54 -11.14
C PRO A 260 15.64 -30.00 -11.21
N ALA A 261 14.81 -29.32 -12.00
CA ALA A 261 14.87 -27.86 -12.16
C ALA A 261 14.00 -27.09 -11.15
N LEU A 262 13.07 -27.73 -10.43
CA LEU A 262 12.14 -27.00 -9.57
C LEU A 262 12.87 -26.35 -8.38
N ARG A 263 13.02 -25.03 -8.43
CA ARG A 263 13.63 -24.22 -7.37
C ARG A 263 12.60 -23.70 -6.37
N ARG A 264 11.37 -23.43 -6.82
CA ARG A 264 10.37 -22.70 -6.03
C ARG A 264 8.98 -23.31 -6.18
N LEU A 265 8.31 -23.56 -5.06
CA LEU A 265 6.90 -23.95 -4.99
C LEU A 265 6.13 -22.87 -4.24
N VAL A 266 5.12 -22.26 -4.87
CA VAL A 266 4.27 -21.24 -4.25
C VAL A 266 2.86 -21.80 -4.12
N LEU A 267 2.37 -21.89 -2.90
CA LEU A 267 0.97 -22.22 -2.61
C LEU A 267 0.25 -20.90 -2.32
N GLN A 268 -0.63 -20.50 -3.22
CA GLN A 268 -1.36 -19.25 -3.12
C GLN A 268 -2.83 -19.53 -2.83
N ASN A 269 -3.35 -18.93 -1.76
CA ASN A 269 -4.74 -19.00 -1.37
C ASN A 269 -5.29 -20.45 -1.17
N ILE A 270 -4.42 -21.37 -0.75
CA ILE A 270 -4.82 -22.75 -0.43
C ILE A 270 -5.28 -22.80 1.03
N ASP A 271 -6.43 -23.43 1.29
CA ASP A 271 -6.90 -23.66 2.66
C ASP A 271 -6.06 -24.75 3.33
N LEU A 272 -5.17 -24.32 4.23
CA LEU A 272 -4.26 -25.22 4.92
C LEU A 272 -4.97 -26.06 5.99
N ALA A 273 -6.08 -25.59 6.54
CA ALA A 273 -6.86 -26.37 7.49
C ALA A 273 -7.50 -27.58 6.80
N ILE A 274 -8.02 -27.41 5.57
CA ILE A 274 -8.50 -28.54 4.76
C ILE A 274 -7.35 -29.54 4.50
N LEU A 275 -6.16 -29.03 4.20
CA LEU A 275 -4.94 -29.83 3.98
C LEU A 275 -4.46 -30.61 5.20
N LEU A 276 -4.71 -30.10 6.39
CA LEU A 276 -4.27 -30.71 7.64
C LEU A 276 -5.35 -31.57 8.29
N ASP A 277 -6.64 -31.25 8.10
CA ASP A 277 -7.76 -31.94 8.74
C ASP A 277 -8.40 -33.04 7.85
N ARG A 278 -8.41 -32.92 6.51
CA ARG A 278 -9.02 -33.93 5.63
C ARG A 278 -8.10 -35.10 5.28
N PHE A 279 -6.79 -34.91 5.38
CA PHE A 279 -5.84 -35.94 4.99
C PHE A 279 -5.60 -36.92 6.14
N LYS A 280 -5.49 -38.21 5.79
CA LYS A 280 -4.84 -39.17 6.69
C LYS A 280 -3.42 -38.65 7.02
N PRO A 281 -2.78 -39.09 8.12
CA PRO A 281 -1.49 -38.56 8.61
C PRO A 281 -0.38 -38.35 7.56
N SER A 282 -0.46 -38.99 6.37
CA SER A 282 0.46 -38.84 5.24
C SER A 282 0.80 -37.39 4.86
N CYS A 283 -0.13 -36.52 4.45
CA CYS A 283 0.27 -35.20 3.89
C CYS A 283 0.96 -34.28 4.89
N GLY A 284 0.47 -34.22 6.13
CA GLY A 284 1.10 -33.46 7.21
C GLY A 284 2.47 -34.05 7.58
N ASP A 285 2.60 -35.37 7.64
CA ASP A 285 3.87 -36.05 7.89
C ASP A 285 4.85 -35.88 6.73
N MET A 286 4.34 -35.77 5.51
CA MET A 286 5.11 -35.55 4.29
C MET A 286 5.65 -34.11 4.22
N LEU A 287 4.82 -33.12 4.57
CA LEU A 287 5.28 -31.75 4.72
C LEU A 287 6.31 -31.63 5.84
N ARG A 288 6.09 -32.30 6.99
CA ARG A 288 7.07 -32.41 8.08
C ARG A 288 8.38 -33.05 7.62
N ALA A 289 8.31 -34.12 6.84
CA ALA A 289 9.49 -34.82 6.34
C ALA A 289 10.26 -33.99 5.30
N LEU A 290 9.58 -33.23 4.45
CA LEU A 290 10.19 -32.26 3.53
C LEU A 290 10.89 -31.13 4.28
N LEU A 291 10.24 -30.59 5.31
CA LEU A 291 10.82 -29.54 6.18
C LEU A 291 12.00 -30.07 7.02
N TRP A 292 11.91 -31.31 7.51
CA TRP A 292 12.99 -31.98 8.21
C TRP A 292 14.18 -32.27 7.28
N ALA A 293 13.94 -32.80 6.08
CA ALA A 293 15.00 -33.06 5.10
C ALA A 293 15.70 -31.76 4.65
N ARG A 294 14.96 -30.63 4.63
CA ARG A 294 15.52 -29.28 4.45
C ARG A 294 16.42 -28.88 5.63
N ARG A 295 15.98 -29.07 6.87
CA ARG A 295 16.80 -28.83 8.08
C ARG A 295 18.13 -29.60 8.03
N GLU A 296 18.10 -30.82 7.52
CA GLU A 296 19.28 -31.70 7.43
C GLU A 296 20.14 -31.47 6.16
N GLY A 297 19.77 -30.50 5.30
CA GLY A 297 20.54 -30.16 4.09
C GLY A 297 20.50 -31.21 2.97
N LYS A 298 19.51 -32.11 2.96
CA LYS A 298 19.45 -33.28 2.06
C LYS A 298 18.51 -33.13 0.85
N ALA A 299 17.83 -31.99 0.69
CA ALA A 299 16.80 -31.78 -0.34
C ALA A 299 17.16 -30.61 -1.29
N PRO A 300 17.04 -30.75 -2.63
CA PRO A 300 17.40 -29.72 -3.61
C PRO A 300 16.26 -28.74 -3.97
N ILE A 301 15.22 -28.60 -3.14
CA ILE A 301 14.11 -27.65 -3.38
C ILE A 301 14.41 -26.35 -2.59
N TRP A 302 14.51 -25.21 -3.27
CA TRP A 302 15.14 -24.01 -2.71
C TRP A 302 14.18 -23.02 -2.06
N LYS A 303 12.86 -23.07 -2.31
CA LYS A 303 11.89 -22.18 -1.63
C LYS A 303 10.44 -22.66 -1.69
N LEU A 304 9.80 -22.86 -0.52
CA LEU A 304 8.34 -23.01 -0.40
C LEU A 304 7.76 -21.67 0.08
N GLU A 305 6.80 -21.11 -0.64
CA GLU A 305 6.13 -19.86 -0.26
C GLU A 305 4.63 -20.08 -0.09
N LEU A 306 4.08 -19.58 1.02
CA LEU A 306 2.64 -19.57 1.30
C LEU A 306 2.14 -18.13 1.14
N VAL A 307 1.23 -17.89 0.20
CA VAL A 307 0.73 -16.55 -0.12
C VAL A 307 -0.78 -16.53 0.11
N GLU A 308 -1.28 -15.72 1.04
CA GLU A 308 -2.73 -15.54 1.28
C GLU A 308 -3.50 -16.84 1.63
N CYS A 309 -2.82 -17.86 2.18
CA CYS A 309 -3.49 -19.08 2.65
C CYS A 309 -4.35 -18.78 3.89
N ALA A 310 -5.67 -18.93 3.79
CA ALA A 310 -6.61 -18.72 4.90
C ALA A 310 -6.75 -19.97 5.79
N HIS A 311 -7.16 -19.74 7.04
CA HIS A 311 -7.45 -20.75 8.08
C HIS A 311 -6.27 -21.65 8.49
N VAL A 312 -5.53 -21.24 9.52
CA VAL A 312 -4.69 -22.17 10.28
C VAL A 312 -5.58 -22.85 11.33
N SER A 313 -5.62 -24.18 11.29
CA SER A 313 -6.36 -25.03 12.24
C SER A 313 -6.15 -24.57 13.70
N GLN A 314 -7.20 -24.62 14.52
CA GLN A 314 -7.11 -24.32 15.96
C GLN A 314 -6.26 -25.34 16.75
N ASN A 315 -5.76 -26.38 16.07
CA ASN A 315 -4.88 -27.36 16.66
C ASN A 315 -3.49 -26.76 16.93
N LEU A 316 -3.10 -26.71 18.21
CA LEU A 316 -1.80 -26.22 18.68
C LEU A 316 -0.59 -26.90 18.03
N ALA A 317 -0.72 -28.16 17.58
CA ALA A 317 0.32 -28.85 16.83
C ALA A 317 0.51 -28.27 15.41
N HIS A 318 -0.58 -27.83 14.77
CA HIS A 318 -0.56 -27.19 13.46
C HIS A 318 -0.03 -25.76 13.53
N LEU A 319 -0.34 -25.03 14.61
CA LEU A 319 0.21 -23.69 14.85
C LEU A 319 1.71 -23.71 15.13
N ARG A 320 2.23 -24.73 15.85
CA ARG A 320 3.68 -24.94 16.02
C ARG A 320 4.37 -25.24 14.70
N LEU A 321 3.78 -26.13 13.89
CA LEU A 321 4.28 -26.42 12.54
C LEU A 321 4.37 -25.15 11.68
N PHE A 322 3.35 -24.30 11.75
CA PHE A 322 3.31 -23.03 11.02
C PHE A 322 4.39 -22.04 11.50
N ALA A 323 4.62 -21.95 12.81
CA ALA A 323 5.69 -21.12 13.37
C ALA A 323 7.08 -21.58 12.93
N ASP A 324 7.34 -22.90 12.87
CA ASP A 324 8.62 -23.45 12.41
C ASP A 324 8.88 -23.17 10.92
N VAL A 325 7.82 -23.10 10.09
CA VAL A 325 7.89 -22.78 8.66
C VAL A 325 8.20 -21.29 8.42
N VAL A 326 7.63 -20.40 9.24
CA VAL A 326 7.76 -18.94 9.06
C VAL A 326 9.10 -18.39 9.61
N CYS A 327 9.73 -19.08 10.56
CA CYS A 327 10.90 -18.57 11.27
C CYS A 327 12.29 -18.95 10.69
N SER A 328 12.39 -19.61 9.53
CA SER A 328 13.70 -19.93 8.94
C SER A 328 14.24 -18.79 8.07
N ASP A 329 15.37 -18.18 8.44
CA ASP A 329 16.09 -17.21 7.60
C ASP A 329 16.96 -17.90 6.51
N GLU A 330 17.48 -17.10 5.57
CA GLU A 330 18.25 -17.56 4.41
C GLU A 330 19.62 -18.19 4.75
N LYS A 331 20.06 -18.22 6.02
CA LYS A 331 21.40 -18.72 6.40
C LYS A 331 21.41 -19.96 7.29
N GLY A 332 20.26 -20.54 7.62
CA GLY A 332 20.22 -21.81 8.34
C GLY A 332 20.79 -21.75 9.77
N HIS A 333 20.83 -20.58 10.39
CA HIS A 333 21.23 -20.46 11.79
C HIS A 333 20.00 -20.44 12.69
N TRP A 334 19.77 -21.56 13.38
CA TRP A 334 18.87 -21.59 14.53
C TRP A 334 19.65 -21.11 15.77
N GLN A 335 19.20 -20.01 16.39
CA GLN A 335 19.57 -19.74 17.78
C GLN A 335 18.84 -20.74 18.67
N ASP A 336 19.61 -21.36 19.57
CA ASP A 336 19.22 -22.50 20.39
C ASP A 336 17.94 -22.23 21.21
N ALA A 337 16.91 -23.07 21.04
CA ALA A 337 15.61 -22.95 21.70
C ALA A 337 15.62 -23.41 23.18
N SER A 338 16.80 -23.61 23.75
CA SER A 338 17.01 -23.98 25.15
C SER A 338 16.83 -22.83 26.15
N PHE A 339 16.66 -21.58 25.68
CA PHE A 339 16.55 -20.39 26.54
C PHE A 339 15.14 -19.84 26.78
N TYR A 340 14.09 -20.37 26.15
CA TYR A 340 12.73 -19.92 26.43
C TYR A 340 12.12 -20.72 27.57
N THR A 341 11.87 -20.05 28.69
CA THR A 341 11.06 -20.64 29.76
C THR A 341 9.63 -20.85 29.24
N ASN A 342 8.93 -21.84 29.80
CA ASN A 342 7.56 -22.26 29.43
C ASN A 342 6.50 -21.12 29.48
N ARG A 343 6.90 -19.93 29.95
CA ARG A 343 6.10 -18.71 30.03
C ARG A 343 6.09 -17.93 28.70
N ASP A 344 7.23 -17.79 28.03
CA ASP A 344 7.35 -16.94 26.84
C ASP A 344 6.66 -17.55 25.61
N ALA A 345 6.73 -18.87 25.45
CA ALA A 345 5.99 -19.59 24.41
C ALA A 345 4.47 -19.58 24.64
N ARG A 346 4.02 -19.52 25.91
CA ARG A 346 2.59 -19.36 26.26
C ARG A 346 2.12 -17.92 26.04
N GLU A 347 2.99 -16.95 26.24
CA GLU A 347 2.71 -15.53 26.04
C GLU A 347 2.62 -15.20 24.55
N TYR A 348 3.51 -15.77 23.72
CA TYR A 348 3.43 -15.64 22.27
C TYR A 348 2.18 -16.32 21.67
N ALA A 349 1.85 -17.52 22.14
CA ALA A 349 0.60 -18.20 21.76
C ALA A 349 -0.66 -17.47 22.26
N ARG A 350 -0.58 -16.77 23.41
CA ARG A 350 -1.66 -15.91 23.92
C ARG A 350 -1.83 -14.66 23.07
N THR A 351 -0.77 -13.97 22.68
CA THR A 351 -0.86 -12.74 21.88
C THR A 351 -1.48 -13.03 20.51
N PHE A 352 -1.09 -14.15 19.88
CA PHE A 352 -1.68 -14.58 18.62
C PHE A 352 -3.13 -15.06 18.76
N ALA A 353 -3.45 -15.78 19.85
CA ALA A 353 -4.83 -16.17 20.14
C ALA A 353 -5.72 -14.95 20.43
N ILE A 354 -5.19 -13.88 21.04
CA ILE A 354 -5.90 -12.63 21.33
C ILE A 354 -6.19 -11.85 20.04
N GLU A 355 -5.29 -11.82 19.05
CA GLU A 355 -5.55 -11.19 17.75
C GLU A 355 -6.63 -11.93 16.95
N VAL A 356 -6.67 -13.27 17.01
CA VAL A 356 -7.73 -14.07 16.39
C VAL A 356 -9.06 -13.97 17.15
N PHE A 357 -9.03 -13.83 18.48
CA PHE A 357 -10.24 -13.64 19.31
C PHE A 357 -10.83 -12.24 19.17
N ALA A 358 -10.00 -11.20 19.05
CA ALA A 358 -10.43 -9.82 18.84
C ALA A 358 -11.19 -9.66 17.51
N HIS A 359 -10.78 -10.39 16.47
CA HIS A 359 -11.45 -10.38 15.17
C HIS A 359 -12.82 -11.10 15.19
N LYS A 360 -13.08 -11.98 16.17
CA LYS A 360 -14.38 -12.68 16.36
C LYS A 360 -15.27 -12.03 17.42
N PHE A 361 -14.70 -11.36 18.43
CA PHE A 361 -15.47 -10.69 19.49
C PHE A 361 -16.26 -9.48 18.96
N VAL A 362 -15.73 -8.79 17.93
CA VAL A 362 -16.42 -7.68 17.25
C VAL A 362 -17.59 -8.16 16.37
N GLN A 363 -17.65 -9.44 15.99
CA GLN A 363 -18.72 -9.98 15.14
C GLN A 363 -19.95 -10.51 15.89
N ASN A 364 -19.89 -10.71 17.23
CA ASN A 364 -20.94 -11.43 17.98
C ASN A 364 -21.67 -10.62 19.07
N LEU A 365 -21.46 -9.31 19.17
CA LEU A 365 -22.25 -8.43 20.06
C LEU A 365 -23.37 -7.72 19.30
N GLY A 366 -24.27 -8.50 18.71
CA GLY A 366 -25.58 -8.02 18.23
C GLY A 366 -26.65 -8.34 19.27
N TYR A 367 -26.99 -7.39 20.13
CA TYR A 367 -28.10 -7.52 21.08
C TYR A 367 -29.45 -7.35 20.37
N HIS A 368 -30.30 -8.36 20.48
CA HIS A 368 -31.73 -8.28 20.22
C HIS A 368 -32.39 -7.22 21.11
N ASN A 369 -33.22 -6.34 20.54
CA ASN A 369 -34.44 -5.90 21.21
C ASN A 369 -35.51 -5.45 20.20
N THR A 370 -36.73 -5.81 20.57
CA THR A 370 -38.00 -5.81 19.85
C THR A 370 -38.62 -4.43 19.63
N GLU A 371 -39.31 -4.26 18.50
CA GLU A 371 -40.23 -3.14 18.19
C GLU A 371 -41.38 -3.00 19.22
N PRO A 372 -42.09 -1.86 19.22
CA PRO A 372 -43.36 -1.86 18.48
C PRO A 372 -43.71 -0.57 17.69
N GLU A 373 -44.27 -0.82 16.51
CA GLU A 373 -45.38 -0.18 15.76
C GLU A 373 -45.74 1.33 15.87
N LYS A 374 -45.77 1.93 14.67
CA LYS A 374 -46.81 2.78 14.03
C LYS A 374 -47.12 4.19 14.56
N GLU A 375 -46.91 5.20 13.70
CA GLU A 375 -48.04 5.88 13.04
C GLU A 375 -47.63 6.74 11.82
N THR A 376 -48.52 6.72 10.84
CA THR A 376 -48.53 7.34 9.50
C THR A 376 -48.66 8.87 9.47
N ARG A 377 -48.07 9.54 8.47
CA ARG A 377 -48.81 10.41 7.52
C ARG A 377 -47.96 10.94 6.34
N SER A 378 -48.46 10.65 5.14
CA SER A 378 -48.21 11.31 3.85
C SER A 378 -48.80 12.73 3.84
N THR A 379 -48.60 13.68 2.91
CA THR A 379 -48.41 13.67 1.44
C THR A 379 -48.19 15.14 0.98
N LEU A 380 -47.18 15.42 0.12
CA LEU A 380 -47.17 16.27 -1.12
C LEU A 380 -47.60 17.78 -1.10
N PRO A 381 -47.35 18.61 -2.16
CA PRO A 381 -46.43 18.46 -3.31
C PRO A 381 -45.58 19.71 -3.69
N THR A 382 -44.59 19.39 -4.53
CA THR A 382 -43.91 20.10 -5.63
C THR A 382 -44.62 21.28 -6.33
N THR A 383 -43.84 22.32 -6.70
CA THR A 383 -44.09 23.21 -7.86
C THR A 383 -42.75 23.85 -8.29
N THR A 384 -42.10 23.36 -9.34
CA THR A 384 -42.12 23.78 -10.76
C THR A 384 -41.13 24.89 -11.13
N PHE A 385 -40.25 24.49 -12.03
CA PHE A 385 -39.20 25.17 -12.77
C PHE A 385 -39.80 25.96 -13.96
N ASN A 386 -39.25 27.15 -14.29
CA ASN A 386 -39.09 27.74 -15.64
C ASN A 386 -39.04 29.28 -15.56
N GLN A 387 -37.93 29.92 -15.98
CA GLN A 387 -37.73 30.44 -17.35
C GLN A 387 -36.55 31.44 -17.43
N TRP A 388 -36.05 31.57 -18.66
CA TRP A 388 -34.73 32.01 -19.07
C TRP A 388 -34.73 33.45 -19.65
N THR A 389 -33.52 34.03 -19.72
CA THR A 389 -32.99 35.02 -20.70
C THR A 389 -33.36 36.52 -20.65
N SER A 390 -32.32 37.34 -20.46
CA SER A 390 -31.87 38.52 -21.25
C SER A 390 -30.87 39.31 -20.38
N GLN A 391 -29.81 40.00 -20.81
CA GLN A 391 -29.22 40.35 -22.10
C GLN A 391 -27.77 40.81 -21.80
N ILE A 392 -26.83 40.47 -22.68
CA ILE A 392 -25.41 40.87 -22.61
C ILE A 392 -25.19 42.07 -23.54
N HIS A 393 -24.55 43.12 -23.02
CA HIS A 393 -23.82 44.11 -23.82
C HIS A 393 -22.53 44.51 -23.10
N LEU A 394 -21.37 44.20 -23.71
CA LEU A 394 -20.08 44.82 -23.42
C LEU A 394 -19.35 45.07 -24.75
N PRO A 395 -18.67 46.21 -24.91
CA PRO A 395 -17.91 46.52 -26.11
C PRO A 395 -16.44 46.11 -26.01
N ASN A 396 -15.88 45.81 -27.18
CA ASN A 396 -14.48 45.49 -27.48
C ASN A 396 -13.52 46.64 -27.18
N ALA A 397 -12.31 46.31 -26.70
CA ALA A 397 -11.12 47.10 -26.93
C ALA A 397 -9.88 46.20 -27.07
N SER A 398 -9.25 46.30 -28.25
CA SER A 398 -7.88 45.92 -28.57
C SER A 398 -6.89 46.79 -27.75
N THR A 399 -5.60 46.51 -27.53
CA THR A 399 -4.53 46.11 -28.45
C THR A 399 -3.20 46.02 -27.65
N SER A 400 -2.20 45.35 -28.25
CA SER A 400 -0.74 45.52 -28.09
C SER A 400 0.05 44.60 -27.15
N GLN A 401 0.77 43.67 -27.79
CA GLN A 401 1.96 42.97 -27.30
C GLN A 401 3.22 43.85 -27.44
N PRO A 402 4.30 43.51 -26.71
CA PRO A 402 5.64 43.57 -27.29
C PRO A 402 6.40 42.24 -27.20
N ALA A 403 7.37 42.12 -28.11
CA ALA A 403 8.15 40.93 -28.48
C ALA A 403 9.12 40.38 -27.40
N PRO A 404 9.57 39.11 -27.51
CA PRO A 404 10.35 38.44 -26.47
C PRO A 404 11.87 38.63 -26.63
N SER A 405 12.54 38.91 -25.51
CA SER A 405 14.00 38.91 -25.40
C SER A 405 14.53 37.51 -25.06
N GLN A 406 15.59 37.12 -25.77
CA GLN A 406 16.31 35.84 -25.69
C GLN A 406 16.81 35.50 -24.28
N ILE A 407 16.49 34.30 -23.78
CA ILE A 407 17.13 33.70 -22.61
C ILE A 407 17.87 32.43 -23.06
N LYS A 408 19.17 32.39 -22.77
CA LYS A 408 20.06 31.23 -22.98
C LYS A 408 19.59 30.05 -22.13
N GLN A 409 19.28 28.92 -22.78
CA GLN A 409 18.97 27.66 -22.10
C GLN A 409 20.24 27.06 -21.47
N LEU A 410 20.26 27.03 -20.15
CA LEU A 410 21.13 26.16 -19.36
C LEU A 410 20.51 24.76 -19.33
N LYS A 411 21.33 23.77 -19.69
CA LYS A 411 20.97 22.35 -19.75
C LYS A 411 20.85 21.81 -18.32
N ILE A 412 19.63 21.72 -17.79
CA ILE A 412 19.32 21.09 -16.51
C ILE A 412 18.85 19.66 -16.80
N SER A 413 19.50 18.66 -16.19
CA SER A 413 19.11 17.25 -16.25
C SER A 413 17.70 17.07 -15.65
N PRO A 414 16.84 16.19 -16.21
CA PRO A 414 15.48 16.03 -15.70
C PRO A 414 15.52 15.37 -14.30
N PRO A 415 14.72 15.87 -13.33
CA PRO A 415 14.57 15.23 -12.04
C PRO A 415 13.90 13.87 -12.20
N HIS A 416 14.31 12.91 -11.37
CA HIS A 416 13.69 11.60 -11.28
C HIS A 416 12.18 11.74 -11.01
N THR A 417 11.36 11.29 -11.96
CA THR A 417 9.91 11.26 -11.82
C THR A 417 9.53 10.14 -10.85
N HIS A 418 9.41 10.47 -9.56
CA HIS A 418 8.73 9.61 -8.61
C HIS A 418 7.22 9.68 -8.89
N SER A 419 6.59 8.51 -9.03
CA SER A 419 5.13 8.39 -9.15
C SER A 419 4.45 9.00 -7.91
N PRO A 420 3.33 9.74 -8.03
CA PRO A 420 2.68 10.36 -6.89
C PRO A 420 2.31 9.30 -5.86
N SER A 421 2.93 9.37 -4.68
CA SER A 421 2.58 8.50 -3.56
C SER A 421 1.14 8.82 -3.13
N ARG A 422 0.32 7.78 -2.91
CA ARG A 422 -1.02 7.94 -2.32
C ARG A 422 -0.86 8.41 -0.88
N ASN A 423 -1.26 9.66 -0.61
CA ASN A 423 -1.44 10.16 0.75
C ASN A 423 -2.84 9.78 1.24
N VAL A 424 -3.02 9.60 2.55
CA VAL A 424 -4.29 9.25 3.19
C VAL A 424 -4.51 10.27 4.27
N VAL A 425 -5.65 10.95 4.16
CA VAL A 425 -6.16 11.84 5.18
C VAL A 425 -6.97 11.00 6.16
N ARG A 426 -6.69 11.11 7.45
CA ARG A 426 -7.47 10.47 8.51
C ARG A 426 -8.28 11.52 9.24
N ALA A 427 -9.60 11.48 9.08
CA ALA A 427 -10.51 12.29 9.88
C ALA A 427 -10.96 11.52 11.13
N LYS A 428 -10.73 12.10 12.31
CA LYS A 428 -11.22 11.60 13.60
C LYS A 428 -12.32 12.54 14.11
N PHE A 429 -13.39 11.94 14.64
CA PHE A 429 -14.56 12.64 15.16
C PHE A 429 -14.78 12.29 16.61
N PHE A 430 -15.13 13.30 17.40
CA PHE A 430 -15.40 13.14 18.81
C PHE A 430 -16.54 14.07 19.21
N ALA A 431 -17.48 13.54 20.00
CA ALA A 431 -18.40 14.39 20.76
C ALA A 431 -17.61 15.05 21.91
N ALA A 432 -17.83 16.35 22.17
CA ALA A 432 -17.20 17.11 23.26
C ALA A 432 -17.34 16.38 24.63
N PRO A 433 -16.37 16.52 25.58
CA PRO A 433 -15.45 17.66 25.76
C PRO A 433 -13.94 17.34 25.60
N ALA A 434 -13.54 16.36 24.78
CA ALA A 434 -12.15 15.89 24.70
C ALA A 434 -11.11 16.65 23.81
N PRO A 435 -11.40 17.72 23.02
CA PRO A 435 -10.45 18.21 22.00
C PRO A 435 -9.14 18.76 22.59
N VAL A 436 -9.20 19.44 23.73
CA VAL A 436 -8.04 20.14 24.31
C VAL A 436 -7.00 19.15 24.82
N ALA A 437 -7.41 18.03 25.41
CA ALA A 437 -6.48 17.03 25.92
C ALA A 437 -5.76 16.28 24.79
N TYR A 438 -6.44 16.09 23.66
CA TYR A 438 -5.87 15.43 22.49
C TYR A 438 -4.95 16.35 21.68
N LEU A 439 -5.22 17.65 21.63
CA LEU A 439 -4.44 18.61 20.83
C LEU A 439 -3.36 19.34 21.63
N GLY A 440 -3.57 19.53 22.93
CA GLY A 440 -2.72 20.37 23.76
C GLY A 440 -1.38 19.76 24.18
N SER A 441 -1.01 18.57 23.70
CA SER A 441 0.23 17.92 24.17
C SER A 441 0.96 16.94 23.22
N PRO A 442 0.42 16.46 22.08
CA PRO A 442 1.17 15.48 21.32
C PRO A 442 1.92 16.03 20.11
N LEU A 443 1.49 17.12 19.48
CA LEU A 443 2.06 17.58 18.21
C LEU A 443 3.28 18.47 18.44
N LEU A 444 4.38 18.15 17.76
CA LEU A 444 5.69 18.78 18.00
C LEU A 444 6.23 19.44 16.73
N TYR A 445 7.02 20.48 16.96
CA TYR A 445 7.84 21.12 15.93
C TYR A 445 6.97 21.64 14.77
N ASP A 446 6.05 22.56 15.07
CA ASP A 446 5.23 23.19 14.04
C ASP A 446 6.02 24.30 13.32
N THR A 447 5.99 24.28 11.99
CA THR A 447 6.62 25.28 11.09
C THR A 447 5.71 26.44 10.76
N GLN A 448 4.42 26.14 10.64
CA GLN A 448 3.37 27.05 10.20
C GLN A 448 2.07 26.67 10.88
N LEU A 449 1.37 27.69 11.37
CA LEU A 449 0.02 27.56 11.93
C LEU A 449 -0.88 28.58 11.23
N ASP A 450 -1.97 28.09 10.65
CA ASP A 450 -2.96 28.89 9.93
C ASP A 450 -4.31 28.79 10.63
N VAL A 451 -4.99 29.91 10.80
CA VAL A 451 -6.34 29.99 11.34
C VAL A 451 -7.25 30.69 10.35
N VAL A 452 -8.28 30.00 9.88
CA VAL A 452 -9.21 30.47 8.83
C VAL A 452 -10.63 30.53 9.39
N PHE A 453 -11.30 31.67 9.22
CA PHE A 453 -12.69 31.86 9.65
C PHE A 453 -13.42 32.94 8.82
N PRO A 454 -14.78 32.89 8.73
CA PRO A 454 -15.58 33.97 8.15
C PRO A 454 -15.35 35.32 8.85
N THR A 455 -15.20 36.39 8.06
CA THR A 455 -14.82 37.71 8.59
C THR A 455 -15.99 38.42 9.29
N HIS A 456 -17.19 38.30 8.73
CA HIS A 456 -18.41 38.84 9.33
C HIS A 456 -18.61 38.12 10.68
N ASP A 457 -18.66 38.86 11.79
CA ASP A 457 -18.88 38.40 13.17
C ASP A 457 -17.64 37.96 13.99
N ALA A 458 -16.45 37.88 13.40
CA ALA A 458 -15.27 37.33 14.09
C ALA A 458 -14.24 38.37 14.59
N HIS A 459 -14.59 39.66 14.68
CA HIS A 459 -13.63 40.73 15.04
C HIS A 459 -12.96 40.52 16.40
N ALA A 460 -13.69 40.07 17.43
CA ALA A 460 -13.13 39.81 18.75
C ALA A 460 -12.12 38.65 18.73
N LEU A 461 -12.44 37.58 18.00
CA LEU A 461 -11.54 36.44 17.80
C LEU A 461 -10.30 36.89 17.01
N GLN A 462 -10.47 37.63 15.93
CA GLN A 462 -9.39 38.18 15.12
C GLN A 462 -8.44 39.04 15.95
N ALA A 463 -8.97 39.96 16.76
CA ALA A 463 -8.17 40.82 17.63
C ALA A 463 -7.39 40.01 18.68
N THR A 464 -8.06 39.04 19.31
CA THR A 464 -7.44 38.15 20.31
C THR A 464 -6.30 37.35 19.70
N LEU A 465 -6.54 36.70 18.57
CA LEU A 465 -5.54 35.89 17.88
C LEU A 465 -4.41 36.75 17.32
N SER A 466 -4.70 37.88 16.68
CA SER A 466 -3.67 38.76 16.09
C SER A 466 -2.72 39.35 17.14
N ALA A 467 -3.14 39.41 18.41
CA ALA A 467 -2.30 39.84 19.52
C ALA A 467 -1.33 38.74 20.03
N LEU A 468 -1.52 37.47 19.62
CA LEU A 468 -0.63 36.38 19.99
C LEU A 468 0.68 36.46 19.20
N GLU A 469 1.78 36.56 19.93
CA GLU A 469 3.14 36.52 19.41
C GLU A 469 3.95 35.43 20.11
N THR A 470 4.95 34.91 19.43
CA THR A 470 5.94 33.99 20.03
C THR A 470 7.33 34.26 19.47
N ALA A 471 8.32 33.52 19.93
CA ALA A 471 9.67 33.61 19.40
C ALA A 471 10.36 32.25 19.45
N TYR A 472 11.36 32.09 18.60
CA TYR A 472 12.25 30.94 18.62
C TYR A 472 13.69 31.37 18.43
N ILE A 473 14.62 30.47 18.65
CA ILE A 473 16.06 30.71 18.49
C ILE A 473 16.55 29.90 17.31
N LYS A 474 17.42 30.49 16.49
CA LYS A 474 18.22 29.76 15.51
C LYS A 474 19.68 29.94 15.86
N ALA A 475 20.41 28.84 16.08
CA ALA A 475 21.83 28.88 16.43
C ALA A 475 22.61 27.74 15.79
N GLU A 476 23.94 27.88 15.81
CA GLU A 476 24.88 26.83 15.45
C GLU A 476 25.53 26.30 16.73
N VAL A 477 25.34 25.02 17.05
CA VAL A 477 25.83 24.44 18.31
C VAL A 477 26.43 23.06 18.13
N ASP A 478 27.33 22.69 19.03
CA ASP A 478 27.70 21.29 19.24
C ASP A 478 26.59 20.60 20.05
N LEU A 479 26.14 19.42 19.63
CA LEU A 479 25.10 18.68 20.34
C LEU A 479 25.58 18.32 21.76
N SER A 480 26.84 17.91 21.90
CA SER A 480 27.45 17.59 23.19
C SER A 480 27.42 18.76 24.18
N SER A 481 27.70 19.99 23.73
CA SER A 481 27.63 21.19 24.58
C SER A 481 26.20 21.46 25.05
N LEU A 482 25.20 21.26 24.18
CA LEU A 482 23.80 21.39 24.55
C LEU A 482 23.38 20.35 25.61
N ILE A 483 23.85 19.10 25.47
CA ILE A 483 23.51 18.02 26.41
C ILE A 483 24.18 18.24 27.78
N GLU A 484 25.37 18.82 27.85
CA GLU A 484 25.99 19.22 29.12
C GLU A 484 25.12 20.24 29.88
N GLN A 485 24.40 21.09 29.15
CA GLN A 485 23.50 22.08 29.72
C GLN A 485 22.09 21.53 30.01
N ALA A 486 21.81 20.23 29.76
CA ALA A 486 20.48 19.66 29.94
C ALA A 486 19.90 19.86 31.34
N GLY A 487 20.74 19.91 32.38
CA GLY A 487 20.30 20.20 33.75
C GLY A 487 19.65 21.58 33.94
N THR A 488 19.81 22.51 32.99
CA THR A 488 19.22 23.86 33.05
C THR A 488 17.80 23.91 32.50
N PHE A 489 17.44 23.01 31.59
CA PHE A 489 16.14 23.02 30.90
C PHE A 489 15.32 21.73 31.10
N VAL A 490 15.92 20.64 31.58
CA VAL A 490 15.20 19.41 31.92
C VAL A 490 14.90 19.38 33.41
N LEU A 491 13.61 19.34 33.75
CA LEU A 491 13.14 19.28 35.13
C LEU A 491 13.43 17.88 35.69
N PRO A 492 14.30 17.73 36.73
CA PRO A 492 14.77 16.41 37.17
C PRO A 492 13.69 15.46 37.67
N LEU A 493 12.56 16.00 38.12
CA LEU A 493 11.47 15.24 38.75
C LEU A 493 10.23 15.07 37.85
N GLU A 494 10.05 15.93 36.84
CA GLU A 494 8.75 16.06 36.15
C GLU A 494 8.70 15.40 34.76
N ARG A 495 9.77 14.72 34.31
CA ARG A 495 9.89 14.21 32.92
C ARG A 495 9.42 15.24 31.89
N LYS A 496 9.80 16.50 32.14
CA LYS A 496 9.39 17.67 31.38
C LYS A 496 10.63 18.50 31.07
N SER A 497 10.66 19.05 29.88
CA SER A 497 11.63 20.02 29.42
C SER A 497 10.94 21.38 29.28
N THR A 498 11.64 22.44 29.64
CA THR A 498 11.23 23.81 29.32
C THR A 498 11.67 24.23 27.92
N LEU A 499 12.47 23.41 27.25
CA LEU A 499 13.08 23.66 25.95
C LEU A 499 12.80 22.50 24.99
N THR A 500 12.32 22.82 23.79
CA THR A 500 12.33 21.91 22.65
C THR A 500 13.42 22.33 21.67
N ALA A 501 14.00 21.34 20.98
CA ALA A 501 15.04 21.59 19.99
C ALA A 501 14.90 20.67 18.78
N LEU A 502 15.26 21.16 17.59
CA LEU A 502 15.29 20.38 16.36
C LEU A 502 16.51 20.78 15.53
N SER A 503 17.31 19.80 15.10
CA SER A 503 18.36 20.04 14.12
C SER A 503 17.75 20.22 12.73
N VAL A 504 18.19 21.27 12.03
CA VAL A 504 17.80 21.62 10.67
C VAL A 504 19.02 21.82 9.77
N THR A 505 20.11 21.10 10.07
CA THR A 505 21.34 21.14 9.28
C THR A 505 21.03 20.66 7.85
N PRO A 506 21.25 21.50 6.83
CA PRO A 506 20.96 21.11 5.46
C PRO A 506 21.89 19.97 5.02
N TYR A 507 21.38 19.06 4.19
CA TYR A 507 22.13 17.95 3.58
C TYR A 507 22.74 16.93 4.56
N SER A 508 22.31 16.94 5.83
CA SER A 508 22.69 15.91 6.78
C SER A 508 21.66 14.78 6.76
N ASP A 509 22.13 13.55 6.55
CA ASP A 509 21.29 12.35 6.68
C ASP A 509 20.95 12.07 8.16
N ASP A 510 21.77 12.57 9.08
CA ASP A 510 21.53 12.46 10.50
C ASP A 510 20.76 13.68 11.02
N ILE A 511 19.69 13.42 11.78
CA ILE A 511 18.80 14.45 12.32
C ILE A 511 18.49 14.10 13.78
N TRP A 512 18.33 15.12 14.63
CA TRP A 512 17.95 14.91 16.01
C TRP A 512 16.97 15.96 16.52
N CYS A 513 16.25 15.62 17.58
CA CYS A 513 15.37 16.53 18.27
C CYS A 513 15.32 16.28 19.79
N ILE A 514 15.01 17.31 20.57
CA ILE A 514 14.71 17.24 22.00
C ILE A 514 13.26 17.63 22.21
N ASP A 515 12.47 16.69 22.71
CA ASP A 515 11.03 16.87 22.88
C ASP A 515 10.65 17.52 24.23
N PRO A 516 9.39 17.92 24.44
CA PRO A 516 8.93 18.50 25.71
C PRO A 516 9.05 17.58 26.93
N ARG A 517 9.36 16.29 26.75
CA ARG A 517 9.61 15.36 27.86
C ARG A 517 11.08 15.35 28.27
N GLY A 518 11.94 16.09 27.58
CA GLY A 518 13.39 16.07 27.80
C GLY A 518 14.04 14.78 27.27
N VAL A 519 13.51 14.25 26.16
CA VAL A 519 14.05 13.08 25.49
C VAL A 519 14.74 13.53 24.20
N LEU A 520 16.02 13.20 24.06
CA LEU A 520 16.80 13.36 22.84
C LEU A 520 16.54 12.15 21.93
N THR A 521 15.99 12.38 20.75
CA THR A 521 15.82 11.35 19.71
C THR A 521 16.74 11.66 18.54
N LEU A 522 17.56 10.68 18.16
CA LEU A 522 18.46 10.73 17.01
C LEU A 522 17.90 9.81 15.92
N HIS A 523 17.78 10.33 14.71
CA HIS A 523 17.64 9.57 13.48
C HIS A 523 19.02 9.51 12.83
N LEU A 524 19.54 8.29 12.64
CA LEU A 524 20.92 8.07 12.23
C LEU A 524 20.99 7.15 11.01
N SER A 525 21.89 7.51 10.10
CA SER A 525 22.40 6.60 9.07
C SER A 525 23.07 5.37 9.71
N ALA A 526 23.18 4.26 8.96
CA ALA A 526 23.86 3.06 9.47
C ALA A 526 25.32 3.33 9.89
N GLU A 527 26.04 4.14 9.12
CA GLU A 527 27.43 4.50 9.40
C GLU A 527 27.53 5.28 10.71
N SER A 528 26.74 6.35 10.85
CA SER A 528 26.73 7.15 12.07
C SER A 528 26.32 6.32 13.27
N TYR A 529 25.28 5.49 13.15
CA TYR A 529 24.85 4.59 14.23
C TYR A 529 25.97 3.65 14.71
N GLN A 530 26.64 2.95 13.79
CA GLN A 530 27.75 2.04 14.12
C GLN A 530 28.91 2.78 14.77
N THR A 531 29.24 3.97 14.26
CA THR A 531 30.38 4.76 14.73
C THR A 531 30.09 5.50 16.04
N LEU A 532 28.83 5.78 16.34
CA LEU A 532 28.40 6.30 17.65
C LEU A 532 28.43 5.20 18.73
N GLY A 533 28.10 3.95 18.38
CA GLY A 533 28.15 2.82 19.32
C GLY A 533 27.18 2.94 20.50
N ILE A 534 26.09 3.69 20.31
CA ILE A 534 24.98 3.86 21.26
C ILE A 534 23.86 2.88 20.87
N VAL A 535 23.20 2.29 21.87
CA VAL A 535 22.11 1.33 21.63
C VAL A 535 20.89 2.06 21.07
N GLY A 536 20.43 1.63 19.90
CA GLY A 536 19.23 2.13 19.24
C GLY A 536 18.33 1.02 18.72
N GLN A 537 17.31 1.41 17.97
CA GLN A 537 16.38 0.51 17.30
C GLN A 537 16.47 0.71 15.79
N LYS A 538 16.54 -0.38 15.06
CA LYS A 538 16.45 -0.37 13.59
C LYS A 538 15.07 0.15 13.17
N PHE A 539 15.02 0.94 12.10
CA PHE A 539 13.73 1.41 11.60
C PHE A 539 12.83 0.24 11.16
N PRO A 540 11.53 0.29 11.50
CA PRO A 540 10.60 -0.79 11.20
C PRO A 540 10.16 -0.86 9.74
N PHE A 541 10.50 0.13 8.91
CA PHE A 541 10.09 0.20 7.51
C PHE A 541 11.08 -0.53 6.61
N LYS A 542 10.59 -1.46 5.77
CA LYS A 542 11.45 -2.32 4.94
C LYS A 542 12.38 -1.54 4.00
N SER A 543 11.86 -0.46 3.39
CA SER A 543 12.61 0.42 2.48
C SER A 543 13.71 1.23 3.17
N HIS A 544 13.57 1.48 4.47
CA HIS A 544 14.49 2.28 5.29
C HIS A 544 15.10 1.45 6.40
N SER A 545 15.23 0.14 6.18
CA SER A 545 15.66 -0.77 7.24
C SER A 545 17.11 -0.50 7.67
N ILE A 546 17.91 0.22 6.90
CA ILE A 546 19.32 0.48 7.22
C ILE A 546 19.47 1.59 8.27
N GLU A 547 18.46 2.44 8.45
CA GLU A 547 18.48 3.56 9.39
C GLU A 547 18.14 3.12 10.83
N HIS A 548 18.58 3.92 11.79
CA HIS A 548 18.40 3.64 13.22
C HIS A 548 17.84 4.84 13.96
N THR A 549 16.96 4.58 14.94
CA THR A 549 16.52 5.57 15.93
C THR A 549 17.21 5.31 17.25
N VAL A 550 17.78 6.32 17.87
CA VAL A 550 18.34 6.26 19.23
C VAL A 550 17.56 7.23 20.11
N THR A 551 17.02 6.76 21.24
CA THR A 551 16.22 7.58 22.15
C THR A 551 16.88 7.63 23.51
N LEU A 552 17.21 8.84 23.97
CA LEU A 552 18.04 9.09 25.14
C LEU A 552 17.33 10.04 26.10
N PRO A 553 16.87 9.59 27.28
CA PRO A 553 16.38 10.51 28.29
C PRO A 553 17.51 11.42 28.79
N LEU A 554 17.24 12.72 28.88
CA LEU A 554 18.22 13.69 29.37
C LEU A 554 18.17 13.88 30.89
N GLN A 555 17.19 13.29 31.57
CA GLN A 555 17.07 13.38 33.02
C GLN A 555 18.28 12.73 33.72
N PRO A 556 18.86 13.39 34.74
CA PRO A 556 19.96 12.83 35.53
C PRO A 556 19.62 11.55 36.32
N SER A 557 18.36 11.18 36.44
CA SER A 557 17.91 9.97 37.13
C SER A 557 17.60 8.80 36.20
N ALA A 558 17.48 9.04 34.89
CA ALA A 558 17.00 8.04 33.95
C ALA A 558 18.06 7.00 33.54
N ASP A 559 19.34 7.39 33.56
CA ASP A 559 20.46 6.54 33.18
C ASP A 559 21.52 6.44 34.29
N SER A 560 22.16 5.26 34.38
CA SER A 560 23.33 5.07 35.24
C SER A 560 24.46 6.05 34.85
N LEU A 561 25.26 6.47 35.83
CA LEU A 561 26.40 7.39 35.60
C LEU A 561 27.34 6.87 34.50
N LYS A 562 27.61 5.55 34.48
CA LYS A 562 28.46 4.90 33.48
C LYS A 562 27.86 5.00 32.08
N ASN A 563 26.55 4.76 31.93
CA ASN A 563 25.88 4.87 30.63
C ASN A 563 25.86 6.32 30.15
N ARG A 564 25.62 7.28 31.05
CA ARG A 564 25.67 8.71 30.76
C ARG A 564 27.03 9.14 30.26
N GLN A 565 28.11 8.78 30.97
CA GLN A 565 29.47 9.10 30.56
C GLN A 565 29.80 8.50 29.18
N LYS A 566 29.38 7.26 28.92
CA LYS A 566 29.57 6.62 27.60
C LYS A 566 28.82 7.38 26.50
N ARG A 567 27.55 7.75 26.75
CA ARG A 567 26.72 8.55 25.83
C ARG A 567 27.36 9.90 25.55
N ASP A 568 27.72 10.64 26.58
CA ASP A 568 28.28 11.98 26.46
C ASP A 568 29.63 11.96 25.72
N ALA A 569 30.48 10.94 25.99
CA ALA A 569 31.72 10.73 25.24
C ALA A 569 31.47 10.41 23.76
N ALA A 570 30.45 9.60 23.44
CA ALA A 570 30.08 9.29 22.07
C ALA A 570 29.55 10.51 21.31
N LEU A 571 28.70 11.35 21.93
CA LEU A 571 28.21 12.59 21.32
C LEU A 571 29.35 13.60 21.10
N LYS A 572 30.27 13.76 22.05
CA LYS A 572 31.48 14.59 21.88
C LYS A 572 32.36 14.11 20.74
N ALA A 573 32.58 12.80 20.64
CA ALA A 573 33.34 12.22 19.55
C ALA A 573 32.65 12.47 18.20
N TRP A 574 31.32 12.44 18.16
CA TRP A 574 30.55 12.72 16.95
C TRP A 574 30.71 14.17 16.49
N ASP A 575 30.56 15.15 17.39
CA ASP A 575 30.80 16.57 17.05
C ASP A 575 32.25 16.80 16.61
N LEU A 576 33.23 16.14 17.24
CA LEU A 576 34.64 16.22 16.83
C LEU A 576 34.87 15.68 15.42
N ARG A 577 34.26 14.54 15.07
CA ARG A 577 34.34 13.97 13.72
C ARG A 577 33.74 14.90 12.67
N ARG A 578 32.56 15.48 12.95
CA ARG A 578 31.94 16.48 12.06
C ARG A 578 32.89 17.65 11.79
N LYS A 579 33.50 18.20 12.85
CA LYS A 579 34.51 19.27 12.72
C LYS A 579 35.74 18.83 11.90
N GLN A 580 36.23 17.61 12.10
CA GLN A 580 37.37 17.07 11.34
C GLN A 580 37.04 16.84 9.86
N ALA A 581 35.79 16.50 9.55
CA ALA A 581 35.27 16.40 8.20
C ALA A 581 35.02 17.77 7.54
N GLY A 582 35.24 18.88 8.26
CA GLY A 582 34.97 20.24 7.78
C GLY A 582 33.48 20.59 7.76
N GLU A 583 32.64 19.80 8.44
CA GLU A 583 31.22 20.11 8.59
C GLU A 583 31.00 21.21 9.63
N ALA A 584 30.02 22.07 9.37
CA ALA A 584 29.59 23.07 10.33
C ALA A 584 28.98 22.43 11.59
N PRO A 585 28.95 23.15 12.73
CA PRO A 585 28.14 22.77 13.88
C PRO A 585 26.67 22.58 13.48
N TRP A 586 25.90 21.95 14.36
CA TRP A 586 24.49 21.71 14.08
C TRP A 586 23.74 23.03 13.97
N SER A 587 23.03 23.24 12.87
CA SER A 587 22.04 24.32 12.79
C SER A 587 20.80 23.85 13.55
N VAL A 588 20.46 24.50 14.65
CA VAL A 588 19.39 24.08 15.57
C VAL A 588 18.35 25.19 15.73
N LEU A 589 17.09 24.77 15.77
CA LEU A 589 15.96 25.59 16.18
C LEU A 589 15.58 25.25 17.61
N TYR A 590 15.37 26.27 18.45
CA TYR A 590 14.89 26.10 19.82
C TYR A 590 13.62 26.89 20.07
N CYS A 591 12.73 26.34 20.90
CA CYS A 591 11.62 27.08 21.46
C CYS A 591 11.48 26.68 22.93
N ALA A 592 11.28 27.66 23.80
CA ALA A 592 10.86 27.38 25.17
C ALA A 592 9.34 27.44 25.29
N ASN A 593 8.82 27.01 26.44
CA ASN A 593 7.39 27.04 26.74
C ASN A 593 6.79 28.45 26.63
N ASP A 594 7.57 29.49 26.91
CA ASP A 594 7.17 30.89 26.72
C ASP A 594 8.27 31.75 26.08
N ALA A 595 7.87 32.92 25.56
CA ALA A 595 8.76 33.83 24.85
C ALA A 595 9.85 34.44 25.76
N SER A 596 9.57 34.64 27.05
CA SER A 596 10.56 35.16 28.02
C SER A 596 11.63 34.13 28.31
N ALA A 597 11.26 32.87 28.56
CA ALA A 597 12.18 31.76 28.73
C ALA A 597 13.05 31.57 27.48
N THR A 598 12.47 31.70 26.29
CA THR A 598 13.19 31.68 25.02
C THR A 598 14.24 32.80 24.96
N ALA A 599 13.85 34.04 25.29
CA ALA A 599 14.77 35.18 25.30
C ALA A 599 15.90 35.02 26.35
N GLN A 600 15.60 34.50 27.54
CA GLN A 600 16.60 34.25 28.59
C GLN A 600 17.61 33.17 28.19
N PHE A 601 17.14 32.07 27.59
CA PHE A 601 18.03 31.02 27.08
C PHE A 601 18.92 31.55 25.95
N ALA A 602 18.35 32.35 25.04
CA ALA A 602 19.10 32.98 23.97
C ALA A 602 20.18 33.94 24.50
N ALA A 603 19.83 34.81 25.45
CA ALA A 603 20.76 35.77 26.04
C ALA A 603 21.91 35.08 26.78
N SER A 604 21.61 34.01 27.51
CA SER A 604 22.62 33.23 28.27
C SER A 604 23.62 32.53 27.35
N ASN A 605 23.23 32.21 26.12
CA ASN A 605 24.06 31.53 25.14
C ASN A 605 24.56 32.44 23.99
N GLY A 606 24.19 33.73 23.98
CA GLY A 606 24.53 34.66 22.90
C GLY A 606 23.85 34.31 21.56
N HIS A 607 22.71 33.63 21.58
CA HIS A 607 21.99 33.22 20.37
C HIS A 607 20.99 34.29 19.90
N ALA A 608 20.71 34.32 18.59
CA ALA A 608 19.75 35.25 18.01
C ALA A 608 18.30 34.76 18.17
N VAL A 609 17.45 35.62 18.72
CA VAL A 609 16.00 35.40 18.82
C VAL A 609 15.29 35.86 17.54
N ARG A 610 14.35 35.06 17.06
CA ARG A 610 13.48 35.33 15.91
C ARG A 610 12.05 35.47 16.40
N ALA A 611 11.51 36.68 16.35
CA ALA A 611 10.10 36.93 16.66
C ALA A 611 9.20 36.35 15.57
N VAL A 612 8.08 35.76 15.99
CA VAL A 612 7.01 35.25 15.13
C VAL A 612 5.76 36.05 15.43
N LYS A 613 5.30 36.78 14.41
CA LYS A 613 4.12 37.63 14.48
C LYS A 613 3.01 37.08 13.60
N CYS A 614 1.77 37.35 14.00
CA CYS A 614 0.60 37.03 13.20
C CYS A 614 0.62 37.80 11.88
N GLN A 615 0.45 37.09 10.77
CA GLN A 615 0.21 37.63 9.45
C GLN A 615 -1.28 37.51 9.12
N THR A 616 -1.94 38.62 8.87
CA THR A 616 -3.38 38.66 8.57
C THR A 616 -3.60 38.88 7.09
N THR A 617 -4.36 37.99 6.46
CA THR A 617 -4.79 38.09 5.06
C THR A 617 -6.31 38.06 5.00
N LEU A 618 -6.91 39.04 4.32
CA LEU A 618 -8.34 39.10 4.05
C LEU A 618 -8.61 38.64 2.61
N LEU A 619 -9.39 37.59 2.44
CA LEU A 619 -9.83 37.10 1.14
C LEU A 619 -11.30 37.49 0.95
N ARG A 620 -11.57 38.24 -0.12
CA ARG A 620 -12.90 38.83 -0.37
C ARG A 620 -13.66 38.12 -1.48
N GLY A 621 -14.98 38.08 -1.35
CA GLY A 621 -15.86 37.57 -2.41
C GLY A 621 -15.54 36.13 -2.81
N ILE A 622 -15.23 35.29 -1.84
CA ILE A 622 -14.96 33.86 -2.06
C ILE A 622 -16.20 33.02 -1.75
N ARG A 623 -16.28 31.81 -2.29
CA ARG A 623 -17.31 30.83 -1.93
C ARG A 623 -16.92 30.17 -0.60
N VAL A 624 -17.70 30.48 0.43
CA VAL A 624 -17.58 29.96 1.80
C VAL A 624 -18.62 28.85 2.00
N PRO A 625 -18.20 27.61 2.28
CA PRO A 625 -19.10 26.50 2.58
C PRO A 625 -19.96 26.81 3.80
N THR A 626 -21.22 26.38 3.73
CA THR A 626 -22.10 26.31 4.89
C THR A 626 -21.66 25.11 5.71
N MET A 627 -20.85 25.37 6.72
CA MET A 627 -20.16 24.30 7.42
C MET A 627 -21.10 23.51 8.31
N THR A 628 -21.32 22.24 7.97
CA THR A 628 -21.97 21.24 8.83
C THR A 628 -20.94 20.18 9.18
N LEU A 629 -20.86 19.79 10.45
CA LEU A 629 -20.00 18.70 10.92
C LEU A 629 -20.90 17.53 11.34
N PRO A 630 -21.43 16.74 10.39
CA PRO A 630 -22.27 15.60 10.71
C PRO A 630 -21.45 14.56 11.49
N ALA A 631 -22.12 13.86 12.42
CA ALA A 631 -21.51 12.73 13.10
C ALA A 631 -21.15 11.65 12.07
N ARG A 632 -20.02 10.97 12.28
CA ARG A 632 -19.61 9.86 11.42
C ARG A 632 -20.70 8.77 11.42
N PRO A 633 -21.18 8.35 10.23
CA PRO A 633 -22.13 7.24 10.14
C PRO A 633 -21.55 5.95 10.73
N PRO A 634 -22.40 5.04 11.23
CA PRO A 634 -21.95 3.74 11.72
C PRO A 634 -21.32 2.93 10.59
N VAL A 635 -20.31 2.11 10.92
CA VAL A 635 -19.56 1.27 9.96
C VAL A 635 -20.45 0.23 9.26
N THR A 636 -21.68 0.04 9.73
CA THR A 636 -22.67 -0.86 9.13
C THR A 636 -23.20 -0.39 7.78
N ASP A 637 -23.04 0.90 7.46
CA ASP A 637 -23.46 1.50 6.19
C ASP A 637 -22.23 2.05 5.44
N PRO A 638 -21.58 1.24 4.58
CA PRO A 638 -20.33 1.63 3.94
C PRO A 638 -20.51 2.82 2.99
N ASP A 639 -21.65 2.90 2.30
CA ASP A 639 -21.94 3.98 1.35
C ASP A 639 -22.07 5.32 2.09
N ALA A 640 -22.80 5.35 3.21
CA ALA A 640 -22.90 6.55 4.03
C ALA A 640 -21.54 6.97 4.63
N VAL A 641 -20.67 6.01 4.97
CA VAL A 641 -19.30 6.31 5.44
C VAL A 641 -18.43 6.88 4.32
N GLU A 642 -18.58 6.40 3.09
CA GLU A 642 -17.86 6.90 1.92
C GLU A 642 -18.31 8.33 1.58
N ASP A 643 -19.61 8.59 1.44
CA ASP A 643 -20.18 9.93 1.19
C ASP A 643 -19.68 10.93 2.23
N TRP A 644 -19.74 10.54 3.50
CA TRP A 644 -19.26 11.38 4.60
C TRP A 644 -17.75 11.63 4.52
N GLN A 645 -16.94 10.66 4.07
CA GLN A 645 -15.50 10.84 3.88
C GLN A 645 -15.21 11.82 2.75
N GLU A 646 -15.94 11.72 1.64
CA GLU A 646 -15.84 12.65 0.51
C GLU A 646 -16.20 14.08 0.93
N ASP A 647 -17.31 14.26 1.67
CA ASP A 647 -17.71 15.56 2.21
C ASP A 647 -16.62 16.16 3.11
N MET A 648 -16.05 15.35 4.02
CA MET A 648 -15.00 15.83 4.91
C MET A 648 -13.71 16.14 4.15
N HIS A 649 -13.31 15.32 3.18
CA HIS A 649 -12.18 15.60 2.32
C HIS A 649 -12.36 16.93 1.57
N ALA A 650 -13.53 17.16 0.98
CA ALA A 650 -13.84 18.38 0.26
C ALA A 650 -13.76 19.62 1.18
N LEU A 651 -14.22 19.51 2.44
CA LEU A 651 -14.08 20.58 3.44
C LEU A 651 -12.63 20.86 3.81
N PHE A 652 -11.82 19.82 4.10
CA PHE A 652 -10.41 20.01 4.44
C PHE A 652 -9.57 20.51 3.25
N GLU A 653 -9.90 20.10 2.03
CA GLU A 653 -9.32 20.65 0.82
C GLU A 653 -9.66 22.13 0.68
N TRP A 654 -10.92 22.52 0.88
CA TRP A 654 -11.33 23.93 0.87
C TRP A 654 -10.57 24.76 1.91
N VAL A 655 -10.39 24.24 3.12
CA VAL A 655 -9.61 24.87 4.19
C VAL A 655 -8.16 25.08 3.77
N GLY A 656 -7.53 24.04 3.19
CA GLY A 656 -6.16 24.14 2.67
C GLY A 656 -6.05 25.21 1.60
N MET A 657 -6.98 25.22 0.64
CA MET A 657 -7.06 26.22 -0.42
C MET A 657 -7.27 27.63 0.13
N ALA A 658 -8.06 27.77 1.20
CA ALA A 658 -8.30 29.04 1.88
C ALA A 658 -7.04 29.55 2.59
N GLY A 659 -6.33 28.68 3.30
CA GLY A 659 -5.04 29.01 3.91
C GLY A 659 -3.98 29.41 2.87
N LEU A 660 -4.01 28.82 1.68
CA LEU A 660 -3.12 29.18 0.57
C LEU A 660 -3.54 30.45 -0.17
N GLY A 661 -4.73 31.01 0.10
CA GLY A 661 -5.26 32.14 -0.66
C GLY A 661 -5.54 31.80 -2.12
N ALA A 662 -5.97 30.57 -2.39
CA ALA A 662 -6.14 30.06 -3.74
C ALA A 662 -7.21 30.84 -4.52
N GLN A 663 -6.87 31.23 -5.76
CA GLN A 663 -7.78 31.95 -6.66
C GLN A 663 -9.07 31.16 -6.94
N ARG A 664 -9.02 29.82 -6.91
CA ARG A 664 -10.15 28.93 -7.17
C ARG A 664 -11.31 29.08 -6.20
N LEU A 665 -11.09 29.76 -5.06
CA LEU A 665 -12.16 30.08 -4.13
C LEU A 665 -12.96 31.32 -4.52
N GLN A 666 -12.47 32.17 -5.42
CA GLN A 666 -13.17 33.40 -5.80
C GLN A 666 -14.49 33.09 -6.48
N ALA A 667 -15.58 33.76 -6.07
CA ALA A 667 -16.90 33.50 -6.61
C ALA A 667 -17.04 33.79 -8.11
N ASN A 668 -16.20 34.70 -8.61
CA ASN A 668 -16.12 35.09 -10.02
C ASN A 668 -14.98 34.38 -10.78
N ASP A 669 -14.37 33.35 -10.19
CA ASP A 669 -13.36 32.58 -10.88
C ASP A 669 -13.98 31.84 -12.07
N ARG A 670 -13.28 31.91 -13.20
CA ARG A 670 -13.69 31.29 -14.47
C ARG A 670 -12.54 30.43 -14.97
N ALA A 671 -12.14 29.45 -14.15
CA ALA A 671 -11.23 28.40 -14.60
C ALA A 671 -11.82 27.73 -15.83
N ASP A 672 -11.00 27.46 -16.84
CA ASP A 672 -11.38 26.50 -17.85
C ASP A 672 -11.54 25.13 -17.15
N ALA A 673 -12.69 24.48 -17.32
CA ALA A 673 -12.99 23.19 -16.70
C ALA A 673 -12.00 22.09 -17.16
N TYR A 674 -11.33 22.26 -18.31
CA TYR A 674 -10.25 21.38 -18.75
C TYR A 674 -8.92 21.63 -18.03
N VAL A 675 -8.78 22.75 -17.31
CA VAL A 675 -7.56 23.14 -16.59
C VAL A 675 -7.69 22.87 -15.09
N ALA A 676 -8.86 23.12 -14.49
CA ALA A 676 -9.10 22.85 -13.08
C ALA A 676 -10.56 22.41 -12.85
N VAL A 677 -10.73 21.30 -12.12
CA VAL A 677 -12.04 20.69 -11.82
C VAL A 677 -12.49 20.97 -10.38
N TYR A 678 -11.73 21.74 -9.62
CA TYR A 678 -12.06 22.03 -8.23
C TYR A 678 -13.35 22.86 -8.14
N GLU A 679 -14.31 22.36 -7.36
CA GLU A 679 -15.52 23.08 -6.99
C GLU A 679 -15.63 23.17 -5.47
N PRO A 680 -15.95 24.35 -4.89
CA PRO A 680 -16.14 24.47 -3.44
C PRO A 680 -17.29 23.60 -2.94
N PRO A 681 -17.17 23.02 -1.72
CA PRO A 681 -18.22 22.20 -1.11
C PRO A 681 -19.57 22.92 -1.07
N GLN A 682 -20.65 22.22 -1.43
CA GLN A 682 -22.01 22.75 -1.40
C GLN A 682 -22.76 22.28 -0.14
N PRO A 683 -23.68 23.10 0.41
CA PRO A 683 -24.06 24.44 -0.06
C PRO A 683 -23.02 25.51 0.34
N SER A 684 -22.76 26.47 -0.54
CA SER A 684 -21.82 27.58 -0.31
C SER A 684 -22.47 28.95 -0.50
N THR A 685 -21.90 29.98 0.16
CA THR A 685 -22.33 31.38 0.04
C THR A 685 -21.14 32.26 -0.33
N VAL A 686 -21.38 33.38 -1.00
CA VAL A 686 -20.30 34.33 -1.30
C VAL A 686 -20.06 35.22 -0.08
N GLY A 687 -18.83 35.23 0.42
CA GLY A 687 -18.46 36.01 1.60
C GLY A 687 -16.96 36.28 1.68
N ASP A 688 -16.55 36.85 2.81
CA ASP A 688 -15.17 37.20 3.09
C ASP A 688 -14.62 36.32 4.20
N ILE A 689 -13.38 35.86 4.08
CA ILE A 689 -12.69 35.10 5.12
C ILE A 689 -11.40 35.80 5.55
N THR A 690 -11.07 35.63 6.82
CA THR A 690 -9.81 36.07 7.39
C THR A 690 -8.93 34.85 7.62
N CYS A 691 -7.71 34.92 7.11
CA CYS A 691 -6.65 33.95 7.37
C CYS A 691 -5.57 34.61 8.24
N LEU A 692 -5.32 34.04 9.42
CA LEU A 692 -4.24 34.41 10.31
C LEU A 692 -3.14 33.35 10.21
N ARG A 693 -1.88 33.76 10.12
CA ARG A 693 -0.75 32.86 9.89
C ARG A 693 0.44 33.19 10.78
N TRP A 694 1.02 32.18 11.39
CA TRP A 694 2.31 32.24 12.09
C TRP A 694 3.29 31.30 11.39
N ARG A 695 4.52 31.76 11.15
CA ARG A 695 5.60 30.98 10.52
C ARG A 695 6.87 31.05 11.36
N GLY A 696 7.44 29.90 11.69
CA GLY A 696 8.61 29.79 12.54
C GLY A 696 8.67 28.44 13.24
N PHE A 697 9.51 28.31 14.27
CA PHE A 697 9.51 27.13 15.13
C PHE A 697 8.59 27.38 16.32
N LEU A 698 7.38 26.83 16.28
CA LEU A 698 6.32 27.15 17.26
C LEU A 698 6.34 26.15 18.43
N SER A 699 6.25 26.65 19.67
CA SER A 699 6.11 25.77 20.83
C SER A 699 4.72 25.15 20.90
N PRO A 700 4.60 23.93 21.47
CA PRO A 700 3.29 23.32 21.74
C PRO A 700 2.39 24.21 22.61
N ASP A 701 2.95 24.95 23.57
CA ASP A 701 2.20 25.88 24.43
C ASP A 701 1.62 27.06 23.64
N PHE A 702 2.36 27.60 22.67
CA PHE A 702 1.85 28.64 21.78
C PHE A 702 0.69 28.12 20.92
N VAL A 703 0.88 26.95 20.29
CA VAL A 703 -0.18 26.30 19.48
C VAL A 703 -1.41 26.04 20.33
N LYS A 704 -1.23 25.55 21.56
CA LYS A 704 -2.31 25.36 22.53
C LYS A 704 -3.04 26.68 22.82
N SER A 705 -2.32 27.79 23.02
CA SER A 705 -2.93 29.09 23.28
C SER A 705 -3.83 29.58 22.14
N VAL A 706 -3.44 29.30 20.88
CA VAL A 706 -4.24 29.59 19.69
C VAL A 706 -5.51 28.73 19.68
N VAL A 707 -5.37 27.42 19.92
CA VAL A 707 -6.51 26.48 19.98
C VAL A 707 -7.47 26.86 21.12
N ASP A 708 -6.96 27.19 22.30
CA ASP A 708 -7.78 27.62 23.45
C ASP A 708 -8.55 28.90 23.13
N ALA A 709 -7.92 29.87 22.45
CA ALA A 709 -8.59 31.10 22.03
C ALA A 709 -9.73 30.83 21.03
N VAL A 710 -9.52 29.92 20.07
CA VAL A 710 -10.56 29.48 19.12
C VAL A 710 -11.70 28.77 19.85
N LEU A 711 -11.38 27.85 20.75
CA LEU A 711 -12.38 27.09 21.52
C LEU A 711 -13.14 27.97 22.53
N SER A 712 -12.56 29.08 22.97
CA SER A 712 -13.22 30.03 23.88
C SER A 712 -14.08 31.07 23.16
N ALA A 713 -13.83 31.35 21.88
CA ALA A 713 -14.53 32.39 21.15
C ALA A 713 -15.99 32.04 20.81
N ALA A 714 -16.90 33.01 20.89
CA ALA A 714 -18.33 32.79 20.66
C ALA A 714 -18.78 32.91 19.19
N SER A 715 -17.90 33.43 18.30
CA SER A 715 -18.37 34.27 17.17
C SER A 715 -17.72 33.99 15.81
N PRO A 716 -17.60 32.73 15.36
CA PRO A 716 -18.03 32.52 13.98
C PRO A 716 -18.82 31.22 13.77
N GLN A 717 -19.46 31.12 12.60
CA GLN A 717 -20.09 29.89 12.11
C GLN A 717 -19.12 28.70 12.19
N PHE A 718 -17.86 28.93 11.82
CA PHE A 718 -16.79 27.99 11.99
C PHE A 718 -15.41 28.65 12.07
N VAL A 719 -14.44 27.90 12.60
CA VAL A 719 -13.01 28.21 12.57
C VAL A 719 -12.25 26.95 12.17
N SER A 720 -11.26 27.09 11.30
CA SER A 720 -10.23 26.09 11.07
C SER A 720 -8.92 26.50 11.73
N VAL A 721 -8.21 25.55 12.34
CA VAL A 721 -6.81 25.67 12.76
C VAL A 721 -6.03 24.58 12.04
N THR A 722 -5.10 24.94 11.17
CA THR A 722 -4.26 24.00 10.41
C THR A 722 -2.80 24.22 10.76
N SER A 723 -2.10 23.15 11.15
CA SER A 723 -0.68 23.21 11.46
C SER A 723 0.12 22.27 10.58
N GLN A 724 1.31 22.72 10.20
CA GLN A 724 2.27 21.96 9.40
C GLN A 724 3.53 21.75 10.24
N ALA A 725 3.85 20.48 10.56
CA ALA A 725 5.05 20.14 11.31
C ALA A 725 6.31 20.16 10.43
N PHE A 726 7.49 20.18 11.07
CA PHE A 726 8.74 20.00 10.34
C PHE A 726 8.77 18.59 9.72
N PRO A 727 8.93 18.48 8.39
CA PRO A 727 8.87 17.20 7.69
C PRO A 727 10.08 16.31 8.05
N THR A 728 11.17 16.94 8.46
CA THR A 728 12.41 16.32 8.91
C THR A 728 12.44 15.99 10.40
N ALA A 729 11.38 16.23 11.17
CA ALA A 729 11.41 15.94 12.61
C ALA A 729 11.37 14.42 12.88
N PRO A 730 12.34 13.84 13.64
CA PRO A 730 12.35 12.41 14.00
C PRO A 730 11.14 11.98 14.85
N VAL A 731 10.60 12.92 15.62
CA VAL A 731 9.39 12.75 16.41
C VAL A 731 8.50 13.92 16.10
N SER A 732 7.24 13.67 15.79
CA SER A 732 6.26 14.74 15.58
C SER A 732 4.97 14.55 16.35
N TYR A 733 4.81 13.38 16.99
CA TYR A 733 3.65 13.05 17.81
C TYR A 733 4.04 12.27 19.07
N ILE A 734 3.58 12.73 20.24
CA ILE A 734 3.69 12.04 21.53
C ILE A 734 2.28 11.60 21.97
N PRO A 735 1.92 10.32 21.91
CA PRO A 735 0.58 9.89 22.33
C PRO A 735 0.24 10.33 23.76
N PRO A 736 -1.00 10.79 24.04
CA PRO A 736 -1.46 11.06 25.39
C PRO A 736 -1.26 9.83 26.28
N GLY A 737 -0.67 10.01 27.46
CA GLY A 737 -0.38 8.90 28.38
C GLY A 737 0.74 7.97 27.92
N ALA A 738 1.56 8.36 26.94
CA ALA A 738 2.80 7.65 26.62
C ALA A 738 3.79 7.76 27.79
N ASP A 739 3.61 6.87 28.77
CA ASP A 739 4.52 6.68 29.90
C ASP A 739 5.83 6.06 29.40
N GLY A 740 6.74 6.90 28.91
CA GLY A 740 8.11 6.50 28.60
C GLY A 740 8.67 7.07 27.30
N LEU A 741 9.73 6.43 26.82
CA LEU A 741 10.54 6.85 25.68
C LEU A 741 9.93 6.50 24.32
N LYS A 742 8.79 5.80 24.29
CA LYS A 742 8.23 5.30 23.03
C LYS A 742 7.44 6.40 22.33
N THR A 743 7.81 6.68 21.10
CA THR A 743 7.04 7.48 20.14
C THR A 743 6.80 6.62 18.89
N PRO A 744 5.71 6.86 18.15
CA PRO A 744 5.55 6.27 16.83
C PRO A 744 6.78 6.58 15.98
N ALA A 745 7.34 5.55 15.34
CA ALA A 745 8.49 5.74 14.46
C ALA A 745 8.03 6.44 13.17
N ARG A 746 8.76 7.47 12.75
CA ARG A 746 8.58 8.19 11.50
C ARG A 746 9.95 8.36 10.84
N VAL A 747 10.01 8.22 9.51
CA VAL A 747 11.21 8.55 8.74
C VAL A 747 11.21 10.05 8.42
N PRO A 748 12.18 10.83 8.92
CA PRO A 748 12.41 12.20 8.48
C PRO A 748 12.67 12.27 6.98
N SER A 749 11.98 13.14 6.27
CA SER A 749 12.30 13.41 4.87
C SER A 749 11.92 14.84 4.50
N ALA A 750 12.56 15.40 3.47
CA ALA A 750 12.22 16.73 2.97
C ALA A 750 10.79 16.79 2.41
N ASP A 751 10.34 15.69 1.82
CA ASP A 751 9.00 15.51 1.26
C ASP A 751 8.01 14.89 2.26
N GLY A 752 8.41 14.77 3.53
CA GLY A 752 7.61 14.14 4.57
C GLY A 752 6.38 14.95 4.88
N GLU A 753 5.20 14.35 4.87
CA GLU A 753 3.98 15.05 5.27
C GLU A 753 3.67 14.81 6.75
N ASP A 754 3.32 15.88 7.46
CA ASP A 754 2.72 15.83 8.79
C ASP A 754 1.98 17.12 9.08
N THR A 755 0.74 17.13 8.61
CA THR A 755 -0.18 18.25 8.73
C THR A 755 -1.37 17.77 9.53
N TRP A 756 -1.88 18.62 10.42
CA TRP A 756 -3.17 18.38 11.05
C TRP A 756 -4.05 19.60 10.89
N SER A 757 -5.36 19.39 10.82
CA SER A 757 -6.35 20.45 10.70
C SER A 757 -7.52 20.17 11.63
N LEU A 758 -7.75 21.10 12.55
CA LEU A 758 -8.91 21.14 13.42
C LEU A 758 -9.97 22.06 12.81
N LEU A 759 -11.15 21.53 12.56
CA LEU A 759 -12.35 22.31 12.26
C LEU A 759 -13.22 22.39 13.51
N VAL A 760 -13.68 23.59 13.85
CA VAL A 760 -14.64 23.85 14.92
C VAL A 760 -15.83 24.58 14.30
N ALA A 761 -17.02 24.00 14.38
CA ALA A 761 -18.25 24.60 13.87
C ALA A 761 -19.28 24.79 14.99
N LYS A 762 -20.09 25.84 14.89
CA LYS A 762 -21.19 26.11 15.81
C LYS A 762 -22.47 25.44 15.28
N GLU A 763 -23.12 24.65 16.14
CA GLU A 763 -24.42 24.03 15.87
C GLU A 763 -25.37 24.34 17.02
N GLY A 764 -26.22 25.35 16.82
CA GLY A 764 -27.01 25.96 17.91
C GLY A 764 -26.11 26.58 18.97
N ASP A 765 -26.32 26.18 20.23
CA ASP A 765 -25.48 26.58 21.37
C ASP A 765 -24.28 25.65 21.61
N THR A 766 -24.19 24.57 20.84
CA THR A 766 -23.12 23.58 20.98
C THR A 766 -22.02 23.79 19.94
N LYS A 767 -20.78 23.44 20.28
CA LYS A 767 -19.67 23.39 19.34
C LYS A 767 -19.38 21.95 18.95
N ARG A 768 -19.33 21.68 17.65
CA ARG A 768 -18.79 20.44 17.10
C ARG A 768 -17.41 20.68 16.54
N TRP A 769 -16.62 19.62 16.49
CA TRP A 769 -15.28 19.70 15.94
C TRP A 769 -14.89 18.41 15.24
N CYS A 770 -13.97 18.53 14.29
CA CYS A 770 -13.38 17.45 13.52
C CYS A 770 -11.86 17.68 13.44
N LEU A 771 -11.07 16.63 13.59
CA LEU A 771 -9.62 16.68 13.40
C LEU A 771 -9.25 15.79 12.23
N ALA A 772 -8.64 16.36 11.20
CA ALA A 772 -7.95 15.62 10.15
C ALA A 772 -6.44 15.62 10.38
N GLU A 773 -5.82 14.48 10.10
CA GLU A 773 -4.37 14.30 10.06
C GLU A 773 -4.00 13.84 8.64
N SER A 774 -3.02 14.51 8.04
CA SER A 774 -2.37 14.08 6.81
C SER A 774 -0.92 13.75 7.14
N ILE A 775 -0.57 12.47 7.07
CA ILE A 775 0.72 11.95 7.51
C ILE A 775 1.38 11.17 6.38
N GLY A 776 2.71 11.21 6.32
CA GLY A 776 3.45 10.49 5.29
C GLY A 776 3.33 8.96 5.41
N PRO A 777 3.54 8.21 4.31
CA PRO A 777 3.45 6.74 4.29
C PRO A 777 4.51 6.03 5.14
N LEU A 778 5.55 6.75 5.57
CA LEU A 778 6.64 6.25 6.42
C LEU A 778 6.49 6.73 7.87
N ASP A 779 5.25 6.77 8.36
CA ASP A 779 4.90 7.11 9.74
C ASP A 779 4.04 6.00 10.36
N LYS A 780 4.44 5.46 11.50
CA LYS A 780 3.69 4.40 12.19
C LYS A 780 2.32 4.84 12.70
N ARG A 781 2.03 6.14 12.77
CA ARG A 781 0.66 6.63 13.00
C ARG A 781 -0.29 6.21 11.88
N TRP A 782 0.23 5.84 10.71
CA TRP A 782 -0.53 5.30 9.60
C TRP A 782 -1.12 3.91 9.85
N GLY A 783 -0.67 3.16 10.87
CA GLY A 783 -1.11 1.78 11.12
C GLY A 783 -0.13 0.78 10.55
#